data_AF-A0A497TYL2-F1
#
_entry.id   AF-A0A497TYL2-F1
#
_cell.length_a   1.000
_cell.length_b   1.000
_cell.length_c   1.000
_cell.angle_alpha   90.00
_cell.angle_beta   90.00
_cell.angle_gamma   90.00
#
_symmetry.space_group_name_H-M   'P 1'
#
loop_
_entity.id
_entity.type
_entity.pdbx_description
1 polymer ?
#
loop_
_entity_poly.entity_id
_entity_poly.type
_entity_poly.pdbx_seq_one_letter_code
_entity_poly.pdbx_strand_id
1 'polypeptide(L)'
;MLNNTFSKAFLTTLLVVLLAACGGGATDEGTDQTASKTTFVGSVGDGPVVNAQVTLRNAAGQILATTSSDAQANYHFSVEVLPGDYPLTVEATGGIDLVTGSAPEFNLRSTILAPGETRANMTPHSSLIVALAKKLPGGLSTANMQTAQNTVLTRFAFGLDTQQINDLLHNEIGESNVAQIIKASEAMGEWLRRTRDAILDAGTNPAIDIDELIGHLADDLVDGQLDGSNGQPQIADTAHILSSAVLLETLINQLQVNGLTVTQFMDNAIAAILPGSQAGTDQVMITGDLIQQTRLALATAASFDPTATLDDIDSGLAALTAGSDVTTVRNGLPADSTTRLDTAIQNGLQAINDGSGTTNQAPTISGSPAGNVAEGSTYNFTPNASDADGDVLVFSISNPPSWASFNTATGNLSGTPGAGTAGSYGNILISVTDGAESASLAGFTIVVSSNSNTNSAPTITGTPATSVAERATYTFTPSAFDADGDALSFSITNKPNWAGFDPTTGQLFGNPGYNDAGIWGDILISVTDGAESASLAVFSITVSNTNQAPVISGSPTGSVAEGSAYSFTPSASDPDGDNLVFSITNKPAWASFDTATGQLSGTPGVGTAGSYGNILISVTDGTDSASLTSFTLTVTSTTNSAPSISGSPAGNATEGTAYSFTPSASDPDGDGLTFSIVNKPAWASFNTTTGQLSGTPVAGTAGNYSNIGISVFDGTVSATLNAFQIIVTAPAPGGGNNLYVDLLIGASSCNDYDAGSRACGAGSDTAFRNLSGAAAAATAGDTVLIREGDYNEQLIPQNSGTPGNYITYRNYDSEQARITGTNLSPAINISNREYLILQGLRVEDVYRWMYALNAHHNILQYNSFLRANHGSGSAKTGLFFQEATHNKILNNTIENSSQDNLALIKSDHNLVEGNTFVRASHTLWVIKCGNFNVIRNNYFYNEIQKIGEIYDCDNVGFDHEFTLHDATKYNLVEGNTFARTSY
;
A
#
# COMPACT_ATOMS: atom_id res chain seq x y z
N MET A 1 20.19 47.30 51.34
CA MET A 1 21.40 47.42 52.20
C MET A 1 20.93 47.45 53.64
N LEU A 2 21.50 46.69 54.58
CA LEU A 2 22.61 45.72 54.49
C LEU A 2 22.35 44.54 55.44
N ASN A 3 22.95 43.39 55.13
CA ASN A 3 22.70 42.05 55.66
C ASN A 3 22.41 41.94 57.18
N ASN A 4 21.51 41.03 57.53
CA ASN A 4 21.40 40.45 58.87
C ASN A 4 21.37 38.91 58.80
N THR A 5 21.54 38.23 59.93
CA THR A 5 21.78 36.79 60.04
C THR A 5 20.70 36.07 60.87
N PHE A 6 20.58 34.76 60.63
CA PHE A 6 20.16 33.73 61.61
C PHE A 6 18.72 33.72 62.19
N SER A 7 17.98 32.67 61.77
CA SER A 7 17.55 31.54 62.64
C SER A 7 16.16 31.54 63.33
N LYS A 8 15.65 30.29 63.47
CA LYS A 8 14.46 29.80 64.20
C LYS A 8 13.10 30.12 63.53
N ALA A 9 12.14 29.18 63.38
CA ALA A 9 11.98 27.81 63.92
C ALA A 9 11.33 26.86 62.85
N PHE A 10 10.76 25.66 63.07
CA PHE A 10 10.41 24.90 64.31
C PHE A 10 10.16 23.38 64.04
N LEU A 11 10.50 22.52 65.02
CA LEU A 11 9.76 21.34 65.54
C LEU A 11 9.32 20.12 64.65
N THR A 12 9.73 18.89 65.08
CA THR A 12 9.07 17.54 64.91
C THR A 12 8.89 16.95 63.48
N THR A 13 9.09 15.64 63.15
CA THR A 13 9.47 14.41 63.92
C THR A 13 10.10 13.30 63.01
N LEU A 14 11.07 12.52 63.52
CA LEU A 14 11.50 11.13 63.13
C LEU A 14 11.93 10.80 61.65
N LEU A 15 12.75 9.78 61.32
CA LEU A 15 13.49 8.74 62.07
C LEU A 15 14.82 8.34 61.37
N VAL A 16 15.88 8.12 62.18
CA VAL A 16 17.19 7.40 61.99
C VAL A 16 17.70 6.94 60.60
N VAL A 17 19.02 7.14 60.38
CA VAL A 17 19.86 6.49 59.35
C VAL A 17 21.14 5.90 59.98
N LEU A 18 21.58 4.70 59.56
CA LEU A 18 22.98 4.21 59.70
C LEU A 18 23.26 2.99 58.79
N LEU A 19 24.54 2.69 58.54
CA LEU A 19 25.04 1.74 57.53
C LEU A 19 25.19 0.30 58.08
N ALA A 20 25.09 -0.74 57.22
CA ALA A 20 26.27 -1.52 56.75
C ALA A 20 25.96 -2.88 56.05
N ALA A 21 26.67 -3.12 54.93
CA ALA A 21 27.36 -4.36 54.51
C ALA A 21 26.64 -5.72 54.30
N CYS A 22 26.85 -6.25 53.08
CA CYS A 22 27.30 -7.62 52.76
C CYS A 22 26.33 -8.84 52.89
N GLY A 23 25.74 -9.22 51.74
CA GLY A 23 25.87 -10.58 51.19
C GLY A 23 24.81 -11.64 51.50
N GLY A 24 24.27 -12.26 50.44
CA GLY A 24 23.88 -13.68 50.46
C GLY A 24 22.42 -14.08 50.27
N GLY A 25 21.93 -14.02 49.01
CA GLY A 25 21.12 -15.09 48.41
C GLY A 25 19.61 -15.19 48.73
N ALA A 26 18.84 -15.41 47.66
CA ALA A 26 17.42 -15.80 47.60
C ALA A 26 16.38 -14.76 48.11
N THR A 27 15.15 -14.71 47.58
CA THR A 27 14.56 -15.40 46.42
C THR A 27 14.18 -14.43 45.31
N ASP A 28 14.04 -14.97 44.09
CA ASP A 28 13.26 -14.34 43.03
C ASP A 28 11.76 -14.48 43.34
N GLU A 29 11.07 -13.35 43.46
CA GLU A 29 9.62 -13.21 43.25
C GLU A 29 9.36 -11.83 42.62
N GLY A 30 9.78 -11.67 41.36
CA GLY A 30 9.11 -10.70 40.50
C GLY A 30 7.62 -11.02 40.41
N THR A 31 6.75 -10.01 40.40
CA THR A 31 5.31 -10.22 40.18
C THR A 31 5.08 -10.64 38.73
N ASP A 32 5.09 -11.95 38.49
CA ASP A 32 4.82 -12.58 37.20
C ASP A 32 3.45 -12.15 36.68
N GLN A 33 3.44 -11.24 35.71
CA GLN A 33 2.25 -10.98 34.90
C GLN A 33 2.13 -12.10 33.86
N THR A 34 1.65 -13.24 34.34
CA THR A 34 1.53 -14.48 33.58
C THR A 34 0.88 -14.22 32.23
N ALA A 35 1.62 -14.46 31.15
CA ALA A 35 1.09 -14.29 29.80
C ALA A 35 -0.12 -15.23 29.60
N SER A 36 -1.29 -14.64 29.39
CA SER A 36 -2.50 -15.41 29.09
C SER A 36 -2.50 -15.76 27.61
N LYS A 37 -2.64 -17.04 27.29
CA LYS A 37 -2.85 -17.49 25.92
C LYS A 37 -4.29 -17.18 25.51
N THR A 38 -4.48 -16.06 24.82
CA THR A 38 -5.79 -15.57 24.38
C THR A 38 -6.11 -16.08 22.98
N THR A 39 -7.36 -16.50 22.77
CA THR A 39 -7.89 -16.84 21.45
C THR A 39 -8.58 -15.63 20.86
N PHE A 40 -8.08 -15.15 19.72
CA PHE A 40 -8.69 -14.07 18.95
C PHE A 40 -9.40 -14.65 17.73
N VAL A 41 -10.56 -14.10 17.38
CA VAL A 41 -11.41 -14.56 16.26
C VAL A 41 -11.89 -13.39 15.41
N GLY A 42 -12.46 -13.66 14.25
CA GLY A 42 -13.15 -12.66 13.43
C GLY A 42 -13.38 -13.16 12.02
N SER A 43 -13.85 -12.27 11.16
CA SER A 43 -14.10 -12.53 9.74
C SER A 43 -13.33 -11.56 8.83
N VAL A 44 -13.17 -11.93 7.56
CA VAL A 44 -12.58 -11.09 6.50
C VAL A 44 -13.64 -10.84 5.42
N GLY A 45 -13.89 -9.59 5.02
CA GLY A 45 -14.96 -9.27 4.10
C GLY A 45 -14.91 -7.91 3.39
N ASP A 46 -14.29 -7.85 2.22
CA ASP A 46 -14.72 -7.00 1.09
C ASP A 46 -15.31 -7.96 0.05
N GLY A 47 -16.56 -8.35 0.32
CA GLY A 47 -17.03 -9.70 -0.01
C GLY A 47 -16.29 -10.78 0.83
N PRO A 48 -16.95 -11.86 1.31
CA PRO A 48 -16.31 -12.77 2.27
C PRO A 48 -15.04 -13.42 1.73
N VAL A 49 -13.88 -13.10 2.32
CA VAL A 49 -12.57 -13.49 1.78
C VAL A 49 -12.08 -14.79 2.43
N VAL A 50 -11.96 -15.85 1.64
CA VAL A 50 -11.48 -17.17 2.06
C VAL A 50 -10.00 -17.35 1.72
N ASN A 51 -9.26 -18.07 2.57
CA ASN A 51 -7.81 -18.30 2.44
C ASN A 51 -6.93 -17.03 2.46
N ALA A 52 -7.44 -15.88 2.91
CA ALA A 52 -6.63 -14.68 3.13
C ALA A 52 -5.58 -14.94 4.21
N GLN A 53 -4.35 -14.43 4.06
CA GLN A 53 -3.35 -14.48 5.13
C GLN A 53 -3.69 -13.40 6.15
N VAL A 54 -4.10 -13.81 7.35
CA VAL A 54 -4.42 -12.87 8.44
C VAL A 54 -3.26 -12.81 9.41
N THR A 55 -2.78 -11.61 9.72
CA THR A 55 -1.62 -11.34 10.57
C THR A 55 -2.02 -10.42 11.72
N LEU A 56 -1.61 -10.79 12.94
CA LEU A 56 -1.78 -10.02 14.17
C LEU A 56 -0.46 -9.32 14.52
N ARG A 57 -0.49 -8.00 14.69
CA ARG A 57 0.66 -7.17 15.05
C ARG A 57 0.44 -6.45 16.38
N ASN A 58 1.48 -6.28 17.18
CA ASN A 58 1.46 -5.41 18.36
C ASN A 58 1.61 -3.92 18.00
N ALA A 59 1.51 -3.05 19.00
CA ALA A 59 1.67 -1.59 18.86
C ALA A 59 3.04 -1.15 18.29
N ALA A 60 4.06 -2.01 18.38
CA ALA A 60 5.38 -1.79 17.77
C ALA A 60 5.49 -2.37 16.33
N GLY A 61 4.38 -2.81 15.73
CA GLY A 61 4.31 -3.38 14.38
C GLY A 61 4.82 -4.82 14.25
N GLN A 62 5.30 -5.41 15.34
CA GLN A 62 5.88 -6.76 15.37
C GLN A 62 4.78 -7.81 15.20
N ILE A 63 5.02 -8.82 14.37
CA ILE A 63 4.08 -9.92 14.15
C ILE A 63 4.06 -10.83 15.37
N LEU A 64 2.90 -10.96 16.01
CA LEU A 64 2.65 -11.90 17.11
C LEU A 64 2.17 -13.26 16.58
N ALA A 65 1.32 -13.25 15.55
CA ALA A 65 0.77 -14.47 14.93
C ALA A 65 0.37 -14.24 13.48
N THR A 66 0.38 -15.31 12.69
CA THR A 66 -0.20 -15.36 11.33
C THR A 66 -1.01 -16.64 11.18
N THR A 67 -2.14 -16.56 10.48
CA THR A 67 -3.08 -17.65 10.19
C THR A 67 -3.68 -17.44 8.79
N SER A 68 -4.68 -18.25 8.41
CA SER A 68 -5.51 -17.98 7.22
C SER A 68 -6.99 -17.95 7.57
N SER A 69 -7.79 -17.20 6.81
CA SER A 69 -9.24 -17.33 6.87
C SER A 69 -9.69 -18.67 6.26
N ASP A 70 -10.71 -19.28 6.85
CA ASP A 70 -11.26 -20.57 6.45
C ASP A 70 -12.30 -20.45 5.32
N ALA A 71 -12.95 -21.56 4.98
CA ALA A 71 -13.98 -21.60 3.94
C ALA A 71 -15.28 -20.85 4.30
N GLN A 72 -15.42 -20.37 5.53
CA GLN A 72 -16.49 -19.49 5.99
C GLN A 72 -16.00 -18.04 6.18
N ALA A 73 -14.84 -17.70 5.63
CA ALA A 73 -14.13 -16.42 5.78
C ALA A 73 -13.80 -16.04 7.24
N ASN A 74 -13.91 -16.99 8.19
CA ASN A 74 -13.55 -16.78 9.59
C ASN A 74 -12.07 -17.07 9.80
N TYR A 75 -11.43 -16.40 10.75
CA TYR A 75 -10.07 -16.70 11.17
C TYR A 75 -10.01 -16.87 12.69
N HIS A 76 -8.96 -17.55 13.16
CA HIS A 76 -8.63 -17.57 14.59
C HIS A 76 -7.13 -17.63 14.84
N PHE A 77 -6.70 -16.97 15.90
CA PHE A 77 -5.36 -17.05 16.49
C PHE A 77 -5.47 -17.62 17.90
N SER A 78 -4.39 -18.19 18.44
CA SER A 78 -4.29 -18.50 19.87
C SER A 78 -2.86 -18.29 20.34
N VAL A 79 -2.60 -17.13 20.91
CA VAL A 79 -1.28 -16.54 21.13
C VAL A 79 -1.20 -15.87 22.49
N GLU A 80 -0.02 -15.83 23.07
CA GLU A 80 0.27 -15.11 24.31
C GLU A 80 0.51 -13.63 23.98
N VAL A 81 -0.19 -12.74 24.67
CA VAL A 81 -0.12 -11.28 24.46
C VAL A 81 0.04 -10.61 25.81
N LEU A 82 0.96 -9.65 25.91
CA LEU A 82 1.22 -8.90 27.13
C LEU A 82 0.37 -7.60 27.14
N PRO A 83 0.04 -7.04 28.32
CA PRO A 83 -0.71 -5.79 28.38
C PRO A 83 -0.05 -4.60 27.66
N GLY A 84 1.27 -4.65 27.43
CA GLY A 84 2.03 -3.65 26.68
C GLY A 84 2.11 -3.85 25.17
N ASP A 85 1.54 -4.95 24.62
CA ASP A 85 1.43 -5.15 23.17
C ASP A 85 0.27 -4.37 22.54
N TYR A 86 -0.72 -4.00 23.35
CA TYR A 86 -1.93 -3.28 22.91
C TYR A 86 -1.63 -1.79 22.60
N PRO A 87 -2.31 -1.17 21.62
CA PRO A 87 -3.33 -1.74 20.74
C PRO A 87 -2.75 -2.68 19.66
N LEU A 88 -3.44 -3.78 19.40
CA LEU A 88 -3.12 -4.72 18.33
C LEU A 88 -3.76 -4.25 17.02
N THR A 89 -3.07 -4.46 15.90
CA THR A 89 -3.65 -4.38 14.55
C THR A 89 -3.81 -5.79 13.98
N VAL A 90 -4.96 -6.06 13.37
CA VAL A 90 -5.21 -7.26 12.56
C VAL A 90 -5.26 -6.83 11.09
N GLU A 91 -4.58 -7.58 10.23
CA GLU A 91 -4.38 -7.26 8.81
C GLU A 91 -4.53 -8.53 7.98
N ALA A 92 -5.45 -8.53 7.01
CA ALA A 92 -5.68 -9.63 6.07
C ALA A 92 -5.20 -9.26 4.67
N THR A 93 -4.42 -10.15 4.06
CA THR A 93 -3.77 -9.93 2.76
C THR A 93 -4.02 -11.10 1.80
N GLY A 94 -4.31 -10.79 0.54
CA GLY A 94 -4.66 -11.78 -0.49
C GLY A 94 -5.87 -12.65 -0.12
N GLY A 95 -5.86 -13.91 -0.56
CA GLY A 95 -7.00 -14.82 -0.46
C GLY A 95 -7.85 -14.81 -1.73
N ILE A 96 -9.13 -15.19 -1.60
CA ILE A 96 -10.14 -15.12 -2.65
C ILE A 96 -11.41 -14.53 -2.02
N ASP A 97 -11.85 -13.38 -2.49
CA ASP A 97 -13.21 -12.89 -2.26
C ASP A 97 -14.20 -13.79 -3.04
N LEU A 98 -15.26 -14.22 -2.36
CA LEU A 98 -16.30 -15.09 -2.92
C LEU A 98 -17.30 -14.38 -3.85
N VAL A 99 -17.34 -13.05 -3.92
CA VAL A 99 -18.27 -12.29 -4.78
C VAL A 99 -17.66 -12.05 -6.16
N THR A 100 -16.45 -11.49 -6.24
CA THR A 100 -15.69 -11.30 -7.49
C THR A 100 -14.95 -12.56 -7.95
N GLY A 101 -14.68 -13.50 -7.05
CA GLY A 101 -13.85 -14.68 -7.31
C GLY A 101 -12.36 -14.37 -7.49
N SER A 102 -11.92 -13.16 -7.14
CA SER A 102 -10.55 -12.66 -7.27
C SER A 102 -9.88 -12.44 -5.91
N ALA A 103 -8.59 -12.12 -5.89
CA ALA A 103 -7.94 -11.66 -4.66
C ALA A 103 -8.36 -10.20 -4.37
N PRO A 104 -8.58 -9.81 -3.09
CA PRO A 104 -8.82 -8.41 -2.74
C PRO A 104 -7.71 -7.48 -3.21
N GLU A 105 -8.10 -6.28 -3.65
CA GLU A 105 -7.19 -5.28 -4.25
C GLU A 105 -6.41 -4.44 -3.23
N PHE A 106 -6.69 -4.63 -1.93
CA PHE A 106 -6.09 -3.90 -0.82
C PHE A 106 -6.10 -4.73 0.47
N ASN A 107 -5.36 -4.28 1.47
CA ASN A 107 -5.20 -4.97 2.75
C ASN A 107 -6.33 -4.59 3.71
N LEU A 108 -7.15 -5.56 4.09
CA LEU A 108 -8.27 -5.34 5.00
C LEU A 108 -7.77 -5.29 6.45
N ARG A 109 -8.16 -4.26 7.21
CA ARG A 109 -7.60 -3.97 8.55
C ARG A 109 -8.66 -3.78 9.62
N SER A 110 -8.31 -4.18 10.84
CA SER A 110 -9.10 -4.01 12.07
C SER A 110 -8.17 -3.94 13.29
N THR A 111 -8.70 -3.76 14.49
CA THR A 111 -7.91 -3.53 15.72
C THR A 111 -8.49 -4.23 16.93
N ILE A 112 -7.65 -4.44 17.94
CA ILE A 112 -8.03 -4.95 19.26
C ILE A 112 -7.30 -4.08 20.29
N LEU A 113 -8.04 -3.32 21.09
CA LEU A 113 -7.53 -2.19 21.88
C LEU A 113 -7.22 -2.58 23.33
N ALA A 114 -7.89 -3.60 23.88
CA ALA A 114 -7.72 -4.02 25.27
C ALA A 114 -7.71 -5.56 25.47
N PRO A 115 -7.10 -6.08 26.56
CA PRO A 115 -7.08 -7.52 26.89
C PRO A 115 -8.43 -8.22 27.07
N GLY A 116 -9.54 -7.48 27.13
CA GLY A 116 -10.90 -8.04 27.20
C GLY A 116 -11.58 -8.22 25.84
N GLU A 117 -11.00 -7.68 24.77
CA GLU A 117 -11.53 -7.73 23.41
C GLU A 117 -10.92 -8.93 22.66
N THR A 118 -11.76 -9.79 22.08
CA THR A 118 -11.31 -11.05 21.44
C THR A 118 -11.84 -11.26 20.03
N ARG A 119 -12.65 -10.35 19.49
CA ARG A 119 -13.09 -10.37 18.09
C ARG A 119 -12.52 -9.16 17.34
N ALA A 120 -12.19 -9.32 16.05
CA ALA A 120 -11.97 -8.21 15.13
C ALA A 120 -12.35 -8.60 13.70
N ASN A 121 -13.50 -8.13 13.21
CA ASN A 121 -13.92 -8.26 11.81
C ASN A 121 -13.16 -7.24 10.96
N MET A 122 -12.77 -7.62 9.74
CA MET A 122 -12.09 -6.76 8.77
C MET A 122 -12.95 -6.56 7.52
N THR A 123 -13.27 -5.31 7.21
CA THR A 123 -14.07 -4.87 6.04
C THR A 123 -13.47 -3.58 5.47
N PRO A 124 -13.92 -3.09 4.30
CA PRO A 124 -13.48 -1.79 3.77
C PRO A 124 -13.73 -0.65 4.76
N HIS A 125 -14.90 -0.65 5.41
CA HIS A 125 -15.26 0.28 6.47
C HIS A 125 -14.27 0.23 7.65
N SER A 126 -13.98 -0.95 8.21
CA SER A 126 -13.04 -1.04 9.34
C SER A 126 -11.62 -0.62 8.93
N SER A 127 -11.26 -0.82 7.65
CA SER A 127 -9.96 -0.41 7.11
C SER A 127 -9.82 1.11 7.07
N LEU A 128 -10.85 1.83 6.59
CA LEU A 128 -10.89 3.31 6.63
C LEU A 128 -10.99 3.84 8.07
N ILE A 129 -11.78 3.21 8.94
CA ILE A 129 -11.89 3.58 10.37
C ILE A 129 -10.52 3.47 11.06
N VAL A 130 -9.79 2.37 10.84
CA VAL A 130 -8.44 2.16 11.40
C VAL A 130 -7.40 3.09 10.78
N ALA A 131 -7.56 3.50 9.53
CA ALA A 131 -6.71 4.53 8.91
C ALA A 131 -6.95 5.89 9.58
N LEU A 132 -8.21 6.37 9.64
CA LEU A 132 -8.59 7.64 10.25
C LEU A 132 -8.21 7.69 11.74
N ALA A 133 -8.49 6.63 12.51
CA ALA A 133 -8.12 6.57 13.93
C ALA A 133 -6.60 6.61 14.18
N LYS A 134 -5.76 6.28 13.19
CA LYS A 134 -4.29 6.47 13.26
C LYS A 134 -3.87 7.91 12.98
N LYS A 135 -4.64 8.67 12.20
CA LYS A 135 -4.40 10.09 11.91
C LYS A 135 -4.86 11.00 13.05
N LEU A 136 -5.94 10.64 13.75
CA LEU A 136 -6.46 11.38 14.90
C LEU A 136 -5.42 11.51 16.04
N PRO A 137 -5.35 12.66 16.75
CA PRO A 137 -4.37 12.87 17.83
C PRO A 137 -4.44 11.80 18.93
N GLY A 138 -3.31 11.14 19.19
CA GLY A 138 -3.21 10.00 20.11
C GLY A 138 -3.33 8.63 19.45
N GLY A 139 -3.62 8.56 18.14
CA GLY A 139 -3.64 7.33 17.36
C GLY A 139 -4.70 6.32 17.82
N LEU A 140 -4.40 5.03 17.67
CA LEU A 140 -5.30 3.93 18.01
C LEU A 140 -5.64 3.89 19.51
N SER A 141 -6.75 4.53 19.87
CA SER A 141 -7.33 4.54 21.21
C SER A 141 -8.85 4.34 21.11
N THR A 142 -9.50 3.88 22.18
CA THR A 142 -10.95 3.62 22.18
C THR A 142 -11.75 4.87 21.81
N ALA A 143 -11.32 6.05 22.24
CA ALA A 143 -11.94 7.32 21.88
C ALA A 143 -11.79 7.63 20.37
N ASN A 144 -10.58 7.52 19.82
CA ASN A 144 -10.33 7.81 18.40
C ASN A 144 -10.97 6.78 17.47
N MET A 145 -11.02 5.51 17.86
CA MET A 145 -11.74 4.47 17.12
C MET A 145 -13.25 4.75 17.11
N GLN A 146 -13.83 5.18 18.23
CA GLN A 146 -15.25 5.55 18.28
C GLN A 146 -15.54 6.81 17.46
N THR A 147 -14.68 7.84 17.52
CA THR A 147 -14.78 9.04 16.67
C THR A 147 -14.70 8.67 15.20
N ALA A 148 -13.68 7.91 14.79
CA ALA A 148 -13.49 7.48 13.41
C ALA A 148 -14.65 6.61 12.90
N GLN A 149 -15.17 5.69 13.72
CA GLN A 149 -16.34 4.89 13.38
C GLN A 149 -17.58 5.78 13.17
N ASN A 150 -17.82 6.75 14.05
CA ASN A 150 -18.94 7.69 13.90
C ASN A 150 -18.79 8.53 12.61
N THR A 151 -17.61 9.08 12.35
CA THR A 151 -17.32 9.87 11.13
C THR A 151 -17.57 9.06 9.86
N VAL A 152 -16.95 7.87 9.77
CA VAL A 152 -17.06 7.01 8.58
C VAL A 152 -18.49 6.52 8.39
N LEU A 153 -19.16 5.99 9.42
CA LEU A 153 -20.52 5.46 9.27
C LEU A 153 -21.60 6.53 9.10
N THR A 154 -21.34 7.81 9.44
CA THR A 154 -22.31 8.89 9.15
C THR A 154 -22.35 9.22 7.66
N ARG A 155 -21.20 9.23 6.98
CA ARG A 155 -21.06 9.62 5.56
C ARG A 155 -21.05 8.44 4.59
N PHE A 156 -20.37 7.36 4.98
CA PHE A 156 -20.04 6.21 4.14
C PHE A 156 -20.58 4.92 4.75
N ALA A 157 -21.87 4.89 5.10
CA ALA A 157 -22.51 3.66 5.57
C ALA A 157 -22.79 2.66 4.44
N PHE A 158 -22.98 3.16 3.21
CA PHE A 158 -23.32 2.38 2.02
C PHE A 158 -24.45 1.34 2.24
N GLY A 159 -25.43 1.67 3.09
CA GLY A 159 -26.57 0.80 3.41
C GLY A 159 -26.45 -0.04 4.70
N LEU A 160 -25.38 0.14 5.47
CA LEU A 160 -25.27 -0.39 6.84
C LEU A 160 -26.26 0.35 7.77
N ASP A 161 -27.16 -0.37 8.43
CA ASP A 161 -28.01 0.18 9.48
C ASP A 161 -27.19 0.31 10.78
N THR A 162 -26.86 1.55 11.14
CA THR A 162 -26.04 1.86 12.32
C THR A 162 -26.77 1.67 13.64
N GLN A 163 -28.10 1.58 13.63
CA GLN A 163 -28.93 1.28 14.80
C GLN A 163 -28.99 -0.24 15.06
N GLN A 164 -28.95 -1.06 14.00
CA GLN A 164 -28.87 -2.52 14.08
C GLN A 164 -27.42 -3.02 14.25
N ILE A 165 -26.43 -2.33 13.67
CA ILE A 165 -25.02 -2.72 13.65
C ILE A 165 -24.16 -1.55 14.19
N ASN A 166 -24.27 -1.35 15.50
CA ASN A 166 -23.60 -0.25 16.22
C ASN A 166 -22.08 -0.48 16.46
N ASP A 167 -21.60 -1.71 16.34
CA ASP A 167 -20.18 -2.07 16.41
C ASP A 167 -19.86 -3.03 15.26
N LEU A 168 -19.36 -2.51 14.14
CA LEU A 168 -19.03 -3.32 12.97
C LEU A 168 -17.79 -4.21 13.19
N LEU A 169 -16.88 -3.77 14.07
CA LEU A 169 -15.56 -4.40 14.27
C LEU A 169 -15.64 -5.60 15.21
N HIS A 170 -16.49 -5.57 16.24
CA HIS A 170 -16.47 -6.59 17.30
C HIS A 170 -17.79 -7.39 17.46
N ASN A 171 -18.88 -7.03 16.76
CA ASN A 171 -20.10 -7.85 16.73
C ASN A 171 -19.88 -9.20 16.05
N GLU A 172 -20.69 -10.20 16.43
CA GLU A 172 -20.74 -11.49 15.75
C GLU A 172 -21.51 -11.40 14.43
N ILE A 173 -20.95 -11.94 13.35
CA ILE A 173 -21.63 -12.04 12.05
C ILE A 173 -22.46 -13.33 12.02
N GLY A 174 -23.72 -13.21 11.60
CA GLY A 174 -24.66 -14.32 11.49
C GLY A 174 -25.95 -13.91 10.78
N GLU A 175 -26.97 -14.76 10.87
CA GLU A 175 -28.23 -14.68 10.10
C GLU A 175 -28.88 -13.29 10.09
N SER A 176 -28.81 -12.56 11.21
CA SER A 176 -29.46 -11.26 11.40
C SER A 176 -28.68 -10.04 10.87
N ASN A 177 -27.43 -10.19 10.40
CA ASN A 177 -26.62 -9.05 9.90
C ASN A 177 -25.75 -9.36 8.68
N VAL A 178 -25.48 -10.64 8.37
CA VAL A 178 -24.54 -11.06 7.32
C VAL A 178 -24.84 -10.45 5.95
N ALA A 179 -26.10 -10.45 5.51
CA ALA A 179 -26.50 -9.91 4.20
C ALA A 179 -26.32 -8.39 4.10
N GLN A 180 -26.49 -7.67 5.21
CA GLN A 180 -26.31 -6.23 5.27
C GLN A 180 -24.83 -5.83 5.34
N ILE A 181 -24.03 -6.55 6.15
CA ILE A 181 -22.58 -6.33 6.25
C ILE A 181 -21.90 -6.56 4.89
N ILE A 182 -22.26 -7.64 4.19
CA ILE A 182 -21.69 -7.94 2.87
C ILE A 182 -22.12 -6.88 1.85
N LYS A 183 -23.42 -6.59 1.73
CA LYS A 183 -23.94 -5.59 0.77
C LYS A 183 -23.33 -4.20 0.95
N ALA A 184 -23.17 -3.75 2.19
CA ALA A 184 -22.53 -2.46 2.46
C ALA A 184 -21.01 -2.51 2.21
N SER A 185 -20.34 -3.61 2.57
CA SER A 185 -18.89 -3.75 2.36
C SER A 185 -18.54 -3.76 0.86
N GLU A 186 -19.24 -4.55 0.06
CA GLU A 186 -19.12 -4.58 -1.41
C GLU A 186 -19.27 -3.20 -2.04
N ALA A 187 -20.28 -2.44 -1.61
CA ALA A 187 -20.50 -1.09 -2.09
C ALA A 187 -19.34 -0.15 -1.71
N MET A 188 -18.85 -0.22 -0.47
CA MET A 188 -17.68 0.54 -0.01
C MET A 188 -16.38 0.15 -0.75
N GLY A 189 -16.18 -1.14 -1.05
CA GLY A 189 -15.04 -1.63 -1.84
C GLY A 189 -15.10 -1.20 -3.31
N GLU A 190 -16.29 -1.27 -3.93
CA GLU A 190 -16.53 -0.78 -5.29
C GLU A 190 -16.38 0.74 -5.40
N TRP A 191 -16.79 1.50 -4.39
CA TRP A 191 -16.55 2.94 -4.31
C TRP A 191 -15.05 3.26 -4.30
N LEU A 192 -14.25 2.57 -3.49
CA LEU A 192 -12.79 2.71 -3.47
C LEU A 192 -12.16 2.32 -4.82
N ARG A 193 -12.62 1.22 -5.43
CA ARG A 193 -12.19 0.74 -6.75
C ARG A 193 -12.41 1.80 -7.83
N ARG A 194 -13.66 2.25 -8.03
CA ARG A 194 -14.01 3.26 -9.03
C ARG A 194 -13.25 4.57 -8.78
N THR A 195 -13.08 4.98 -7.52
CA THR A 195 -12.37 6.21 -7.15
C THR A 195 -10.89 6.13 -7.53
N ARG A 196 -10.19 5.03 -7.20
CA ARG A 196 -8.80 4.81 -7.66
C ARG A 196 -8.71 4.85 -9.18
N ASP A 197 -9.59 4.10 -9.86
CA ASP A 197 -9.51 3.92 -11.31
C ASP A 197 -9.73 5.25 -12.07
N ALA A 198 -10.64 6.11 -11.60
CA ALA A 198 -10.82 7.45 -12.14
C ALA A 198 -9.61 8.37 -11.93
N ILE A 199 -8.90 8.29 -10.78
CA ILE A 199 -7.67 9.05 -10.53
C ILE A 199 -6.51 8.56 -11.42
N LEU A 200 -6.44 7.24 -11.69
CA LEU A 200 -5.47 6.66 -12.61
C LEU A 200 -5.73 7.08 -14.07
N ASP A 201 -6.99 7.04 -14.52
CA ASP A 201 -7.38 7.49 -15.87
C ASP A 201 -7.19 9.01 -16.06
N ALA A 202 -7.34 9.81 -15.00
CA ALA A 202 -6.98 11.24 -15.00
C ALA A 202 -5.47 11.49 -15.17
N GLY A 203 -4.63 10.51 -14.85
CA GLY A 203 -3.17 10.58 -14.96
C GLY A 203 -2.49 11.52 -13.96
N THR A 204 -3.19 12.00 -12.93
CA THR A 204 -2.65 12.97 -11.96
C THR A 204 -1.78 12.33 -10.88
N ASN A 205 -2.07 11.09 -10.48
CA ASN A 205 -1.12 10.21 -9.80
C ASN A 205 -1.07 8.83 -10.50
N PRO A 206 -0.06 8.54 -11.34
CA PRO A 206 -0.02 7.34 -12.18
C PRO A 206 0.39 6.04 -11.43
N ALA A 207 0.35 6.04 -10.09
CA ALA A 207 0.80 4.91 -9.26
C ALA A 207 -0.09 4.60 -8.04
N ILE A 208 -1.22 5.32 -7.84
CA ILE A 208 -2.06 5.18 -6.65
C ILE A 208 -2.74 3.80 -6.57
N ASP A 209 -2.65 3.15 -5.41
CA ASP A 209 -3.41 1.94 -5.05
C ASP A 209 -4.52 2.25 -4.02
N ILE A 210 -5.36 1.26 -3.68
CA ILE A 210 -6.46 1.50 -2.74
C ILE A 210 -5.96 1.67 -1.28
N ASP A 211 -4.81 1.10 -0.91
CA ASP A 211 -4.21 1.31 0.42
C ASP A 211 -3.73 2.77 0.58
N GLU A 212 -3.14 3.36 -0.47
CA GLU A 212 -2.78 4.79 -0.54
C GLU A 212 -4.02 5.70 -0.61
N LEU A 213 -5.04 5.32 -1.40
CA LEU A 213 -6.32 6.04 -1.46
C LEU A 213 -7.03 6.08 -0.09
N ILE A 214 -7.14 4.95 0.61
CA ILE A 214 -7.66 4.89 1.98
C ILE A 214 -6.82 5.81 2.90
N GLY A 215 -5.51 5.89 2.67
CA GLY A 215 -4.62 6.84 3.34
C GLY A 215 -5.01 8.30 3.14
N HIS A 216 -5.26 8.72 1.88
CA HIS A 216 -5.65 10.09 1.54
C HIS A 216 -7.07 10.45 2.01
N LEU A 217 -8.03 9.54 1.88
CA LEU A 217 -9.39 9.73 2.42
C LEU A 217 -9.35 9.87 3.96
N ALA A 218 -8.46 9.12 4.63
CA ALA A 218 -8.25 9.21 6.07
C ALA A 218 -7.46 10.46 6.52
N ASP A 219 -6.62 11.04 5.67
CA ASP A 219 -5.99 12.36 5.92
C ASP A 219 -7.03 13.49 5.84
N ASP A 220 -7.95 13.41 4.86
CA ASP A 220 -8.99 14.43 4.68
C ASP A 220 -9.99 14.44 5.85
N LEU A 221 -10.49 13.25 6.22
CA LEU A 221 -11.49 13.02 7.28
C LEU A 221 -11.05 13.33 8.72
N VAL A 222 -9.90 13.97 8.94
CA VAL A 222 -9.33 14.26 10.28
C VAL A 222 -10.15 15.28 11.07
N ASP A 223 -10.72 16.30 10.43
CA ASP A 223 -11.72 17.20 11.04
C ASP A 223 -13.15 16.62 11.02
N GLY A 224 -13.34 15.55 10.24
CA GLY A 224 -14.59 14.84 10.03
C GLY A 224 -15.25 15.07 8.68
N GLN A 225 -14.65 15.85 7.78
CA GLN A 225 -15.23 16.25 6.48
C GLN A 225 -14.45 15.60 5.31
N LEU A 226 -15.02 15.63 4.09
CA LEU A 226 -14.36 15.13 2.89
C LEU A 226 -14.44 16.25 1.84
N ASP A 227 -13.62 17.28 2.02
CA ASP A 227 -13.69 18.54 1.28
C ASP A 227 -12.36 18.90 0.59
N GLY A 228 -11.33 18.05 0.74
CA GLY A 228 -9.99 18.28 0.25
C GLY A 228 -9.14 19.25 1.08
N SER A 229 -9.62 19.74 2.23
CA SER A 229 -8.92 20.75 3.03
C SER A 229 -7.69 20.20 3.77
N ASN A 230 -7.73 18.91 4.16
CA ASN A 230 -6.62 18.23 4.83
C ASN A 230 -5.94 17.18 3.91
N GLY A 231 -6.63 16.72 2.86
CA GLY A 231 -6.16 15.73 1.89
C GLY A 231 -5.80 16.32 0.52
N GLN A 232 -6.45 15.82 -0.54
CA GLN A 232 -6.29 16.28 -1.92
C GLN A 232 -7.68 16.56 -2.53
N PRO A 233 -8.03 17.80 -2.92
CA PRO A 233 -9.37 18.13 -3.42
C PRO A 233 -9.83 17.24 -4.58
N GLN A 234 -8.99 17.00 -5.58
CA GLN A 234 -9.33 16.11 -6.71
C GLN A 234 -9.75 14.70 -6.26
N ILE A 235 -9.18 14.18 -5.16
CA ILE A 235 -9.54 12.87 -4.60
C ILE A 235 -10.89 12.95 -3.89
N ALA A 236 -11.14 14.00 -3.10
CA ALA A 236 -12.43 14.23 -2.43
C ALA A 236 -13.57 14.41 -3.44
N ASP A 237 -13.40 15.28 -4.45
CA ASP A 237 -14.36 15.52 -5.52
C ASP A 237 -14.69 14.23 -6.30
N THR A 238 -13.65 13.49 -6.70
CA THR A 238 -13.78 12.21 -7.43
C THR A 238 -14.49 11.15 -6.60
N ALA A 239 -14.17 11.06 -5.30
CA ALA A 239 -14.80 10.11 -4.39
C ALA A 239 -16.29 10.45 -4.17
N HIS A 240 -16.63 11.73 -3.96
CA HIS A 240 -18.02 12.17 -3.81
C HIS A 240 -18.86 11.83 -5.04
N ILE A 241 -18.45 12.26 -6.23
CA ILE A 241 -19.26 12.09 -7.45
C ILE A 241 -19.48 10.61 -7.77
N LEU A 242 -18.48 9.74 -7.53
CA LEU A 242 -18.59 8.30 -7.74
C LEU A 242 -19.40 7.57 -6.66
N SER A 243 -19.53 8.11 -5.46
CA SER A 243 -20.42 7.54 -4.42
C SER A 243 -21.88 7.50 -4.88
N SER A 244 -22.30 8.46 -5.72
CA SER A 244 -23.69 8.59 -6.17
C SER A 244 -24.22 7.37 -6.91
N ALA A 245 -23.48 6.85 -7.90
CA ALA A 245 -23.83 5.64 -8.64
C ALA A 245 -23.83 4.42 -7.73
N VAL A 246 -22.78 4.24 -6.91
CA VAL A 246 -22.65 3.09 -6.00
C VAL A 246 -23.80 3.06 -4.98
N LEU A 247 -24.18 4.21 -4.40
CA LEU A 247 -25.30 4.33 -3.48
C LEU A 247 -26.64 4.05 -4.18
N LEU A 248 -26.86 4.61 -5.37
CA LEU A 248 -28.08 4.36 -6.16
C LEU A 248 -28.23 2.88 -6.54
N GLU A 249 -27.16 2.27 -7.06
CA GLU A 249 -27.09 0.86 -7.41
C GLU A 249 -27.34 -0.05 -6.20
N THR A 250 -26.79 0.29 -5.04
CA THR A 250 -27.00 -0.44 -3.78
C THR A 250 -28.45 -0.34 -3.29
N LEU A 251 -29.05 0.85 -3.39
CA LEU A 251 -30.44 1.14 -3.03
C LEU A 251 -31.44 0.40 -3.96
N ILE A 252 -31.17 0.30 -5.26
CA ILE A 252 -31.95 -0.55 -6.18
C ILE A 252 -31.54 -2.04 -6.15
N ASN A 253 -30.58 -2.43 -5.30
CA ASN A 253 -30.01 -3.78 -5.20
C ASN A 253 -29.51 -4.36 -6.55
N GLN A 254 -28.78 -3.54 -7.30
CA GLN A 254 -28.10 -3.87 -8.56
C GLN A 254 -26.70 -3.26 -8.61
N LEU A 255 -25.91 -3.42 -7.53
CA LEU A 255 -24.49 -3.06 -7.51
C LEU A 255 -23.76 -3.73 -8.68
N GLN A 256 -23.05 -2.94 -9.49
CA GLN A 256 -22.11 -3.42 -10.50
C GLN A 256 -20.71 -3.47 -9.90
N VAL A 257 -20.00 -4.58 -10.08
CA VAL A 257 -18.56 -4.69 -9.83
C VAL A 257 -17.92 -5.25 -11.08
N ASN A 258 -16.85 -4.63 -11.57
CA ASN A 258 -16.19 -5.00 -12.83
C ASN A 258 -17.16 -5.14 -14.03
N GLY A 259 -18.21 -4.31 -14.07
CA GLY A 259 -19.24 -4.32 -15.11
C GLY A 259 -20.26 -5.46 -15.04
N LEU A 260 -20.33 -6.19 -13.91
CA LEU A 260 -21.29 -7.27 -13.67
C LEU A 260 -22.16 -6.98 -12.43
N THR A 261 -23.47 -7.25 -12.52
CA THR A 261 -24.39 -7.06 -11.40
C THR A 261 -24.18 -8.14 -10.33
N VAL A 262 -23.61 -7.78 -9.17
CA VAL A 262 -23.14 -8.76 -8.16
C VAL A 262 -24.19 -9.30 -7.20
N THR A 263 -25.47 -8.87 -7.28
CA THR A 263 -26.55 -9.28 -6.35
C THR A 263 -26.56 -10.80 -6.07
N GLN A 264 -26.60 -11.62 -7.13
CA GLN A 264 -26.63 -13.08 -6.99
C GLN A 264 -25.29 -13.65 -6.48
N PHE A 265 -24.17 -12.97 -6.70
CA PHE A 265 -22.85 -13.37 -6.22
C PHE A 265 -22.71 -13.09 -4.71
N MET A 266 -23.21 -11.95 -4.23
CA MET A 266 -23.34 -11.67 -2.79
C MET A 266 -24.23 -12.71 -2.09
N ASP A 267 -25.40 -13.03 -2.67
CA ASP A 267 -26.32 -14.06 -2.14
C ASP A 267 -25.66 -15.46 -2.11
N ASN A 268 -24.87 -15.80 -3.13
CA ASN A 268 -24.08 -17.04 -3.17
C ASN A 268 -22.98 -17.05 -2.09
N ALA A 269 -22.30 -15.93 -1.85
CA ALA A 269 -21.25 -15.80 -0.85
C ALA A 269 -21.82 -15.91 0.58
N ILE A 270 -22.98 -15.29 0.86
CA ILE A 270 -23.74 -15.48 2.10
C ILE A 270 -24.02 -16.97 2.34
N ALA A 271 -24.57 -17.66 1.32
CA ALA A 271 -24.89 -19.09 1.41
C ALA A 271 -23.65 -20.00 1.54
N ALA A 272 -22.49 -19.55 1.07
CA ALA A 272 -21.22 -20.27 1.22
C ALA A 272 -20.65 -20.15 2.64
N ILE A 273 -20.62 -18.94 3.21
CA ILE A 273 -20.06 -18.73 4.56
C ILE A 273 -21.02 -19.10 5.69
N LEU A 274 -22.33 -19.06 5.45
CA LEU A 274 -23.37 -19.44 6.41
C LEU A 274 -24.31 -20.51 5.82
N PRO A 275 -23.85 -21.77 5.68
CA PRO A 275 -24.61 -22.82 5.01
C PRO A 275 -25.98 -23.08 5.67
N GLY A 276 -27.05 -22.87 4.90
CA GLY A 276 -28.44 -22.99 5.38
C GLY A 276 -29.10 -21.67 5.78
N SER A 277 -28.39 -20.54 5.69
CA SER A 277 -28.96 -19.20 5.80
C SER A 277 -30.12 -18.99 4.82
N GLN A 278 -31.09 -18.15 5.19
CA GLN A 278 -32.16 -17.67 4.31
C GLN A 278 -32.02 -16.17 3.99
N ALA A 279 -31.01 -15.50 4.55
CA ALA A 279 -30.76 -14.08 4.34
C ALA A 279 -30.29 -13.80 2.90
N GLY A 280 -30.88 -12.78 2.27
CA GLY A 280 -30.55 -12.31 0.92
C GLY A 280 -30.39 -10.79 0.87
N THR A 281 -29.61 -10.30 -0.09
CA THR A 281 -29.34 -8.87 -0.27
C THR A 281 -30.56 -8.06 -0.71
N ASP A 282 -31.60 -8.74 -1.22
CA ASP A 282 -32.92 -8.19 -1.55
C ASP A 282 -33.86 -8.04 -0.34
N GLN A 283 -33.58 -8.77 0.74
CA GLN A 283 -34.30 -8.69 2.03
C GLN A 283 -33.75 -7.58 2.95
N VAL A 284 -32.59 -7.01 2.62
CA VAL A 284 -31.98 -5.90 3.38
C VAL A 284 -32.86 -4.66 3.23
N MET A 285 -33.53 -4.28 4.32
CA MET A 285 -34.46 -3.16 4.37
C MET A 285 -33.73 -1.84 4.07
N ILE A 286 -34.32 -1.01 3.20
CA ILE A 286 -33.74 0.29 2.83
C ILE A 286 -33.93 1.29 3.98
N THR A 287 -32.83 1.73 4.58
CA THR A 287 -32.84 2.69 5.69
C THR A 287 -33.16 4.12 5.23
N GLY A 288 -33.60 4.97 6.16
CA GLY A 288 -33.72 6.41 5.88
C GLY A 288 -32.35 7.03 5.54
N ASP A 289 -31.32 6.62 6.28
CA ASP A 289 -29.93 7.04 6.13
C ASP A 289 -29.38 6.73 4.73
N LEU A 290 -29.69 5.55 4.16
CA LEU A 290 -29.30 5.19 2.79
C LEU A 290 -30.01 6.07 1.75
N ILE A 291 -31.33 6.28 1.89
CA ILE A 291 -32.07 7.20 1.00
C ILE A 291 -31.47 8.61 1.08
N GLN A 292 -31.13 9.07 2.27
CA GLN A 292 -30.49 10.37 2.47
C GLN A 292 -29.10 10.42 1.82
N GLN A 293 -28.22 9.44 2.07
CA GLN A 293 -26.89 9.36 1.44
C GLN A 293 -26.99 9.30 -0.10
N THR A 294 -27.92 8.54 -0.67
CA THR A 294 -28.13 8.51 -2.13
C THR A 294 -28.58 9.86 -2.70
N ARG A 295 -29.53 10.55 -2.05
CA ARG A 295 -29.97 11.89 -2.49
C ARG A 295 -28.86 12.93 -2.38
N LEU A 296 -28.07 12.82 -1.31
CA LEU A 296 -26.98 13.73 -1.00
C LEU A 296 -25.85 13.62 -2.04
N ALA A 297 -25.40 12.40 -2.34
CA ALA A 297 -24.42 12.17 -3.41
C ALA A 297 -24.97 12.49 -4.81
N LEU A 298 -26.28 12.30 -5.04
CA LEU A 298 -26.94 12.71 -6.29
C LEU A 298 -26.94 14.24 -6.47
N ALA A 299 -27.05 15.02 -5.38
CA ALA A 299 -26.94 16.47 -5.40
C ALA A 299 -25.54 16.91 -5.86
N THR A 300 -24.49 16.35 -5.26
CA THR A 300 -23.10 16.61 -5.68
C THR A 300 -22.84 16.18 -7.13
N ALA A 301 -23.45 15.09 -7.61
CA ALA A 301 -23.37 14.74 -9.04
C ALA A 301 -24.11 15.71 -9.97
N ALA A 302 -25.12 16.44 -9.47
CA ALA A 302 -25.84 17.48 -10.21
C ALA A 302 -25.09 18.82 -10.22
N SER A 303 -24.26 19.12 -9.23
CA SER A 303 -23.47 20.37 -9.17
C SER A 303 -22.41 20.43 -10.27
N PHE A 304 -21.75 19.30 -10.54
CA PHE A 304 -20.76 19.16 -11.61
C PHE A 304 -21.38 19.06 -13.03
N ASP A 305 -22.64 18.63 -13.17
CA ASP A 305 -23.40 18.75 -14.42
C ASP A 305 -24.84 19.26 -14.20
N PRO A 306 -25.04 20.58 -14.08
CA PRO A 306 -26.37 21.18 -13.94
C PRO A 306 -27.24 21.08 -15.22
N THR A 307 -26.76 20.40 -16.27
CA THR A 307 -27.54 20.09 -17.47
C THR A 307 -28.06 18.66 -17.48
N ALA A 308 -27.55 17.79 -16.60
CA ALA A 308 -28.11 16.47 -16.35
C ALA A 308 -29.48 16.62 -15.66
N THR A 309 -30.53 16.10 -16.29
CA THR A 309 -31.87 16.09 -15.69
C THR A 309 -31.93 15.02 -14.59
N LEU A 310 -31.58 15.41 -13.35
CA LEU A 310 -31.57 14.53 -12.18
C LEU A 310 -32.75 14.77 -11.22
N ASP A 311 -33.47 15.89 -11.35
CA ASP A 311 -34.64 16.29 -10.55
C ASP A 311 -35.70 15.19 -10.37
N ASP A 312 -36.00 14.42 -11.43
CA ASP A 312 -36.97 13.32 -11.38
C ASP A 312 -36.50 12.16 -10.48
N ILE A 313 -35.18 11.95 -10.42
CA ILE A 313 -34.54 10.89 -9.63
C ILE A 313 -34.54 11.31 -8.16
N ASP A 314 -34.16 12.56 -7.86
CA ASP A 314 -34.26 13.09 -6.49
C ASP A 314 -35.72 13.12 -5.99
N SER A 315 -36.66 13.55 -6.84
CA SER A 315 -38.10 13.53 -6.54
C SER A 315 -38.62 12.11 -6.29
N GLY A 316 -38.10 11.11 -7.02
CA GLY A 316 -38.40 9.70 -6.81
C GLY A 316 -37.85 9.19 -5.48
N LEU A 317 -36.57 9.48 -5.17
CA LEU A 317 -35.92 9.14 -3.90
C LEU A 317 -36.63 9.80 -2.70
N ALA A 318 -37.03 11.07 -2.82
CA ALA A 318 -37.75 11.83 -1.81
C ALA A 318 -39.17 11.29 -1.52
N ALA A 319 -39.73 10.50 -2.45
CA ALA A 319 -41.03 9.82 -2.26
C ALA A 319 -40.90 8.44 -1.60
N LEU A 320 -39.68 7.91 -1.42
CA LEU A 320 -39.44 6.64 -0.74
C LEU A 320 -39.54 6.79 0.78
N THR A 321 -40.03 5.74 1.45
CA THR A 321 -40.04 5.65 2.92
C THR A 321 -39.02 4.64 3.42
N ALA A 322 -38.40 4.89 4.56
CA ALA A 322 -37.57 3.89 5.24
C ALA A 322 -38.36 2.59 5.46
N GLY A 323 -37.72 1.44 5.20
CA GLY A 323 -38.35 0.13 5.17
C GLY A 323 -39.11 -0.20 3.87
N SER A 324 -38.93 0.57 2.79
CA SER A 324 -39.38 0.17 1.45
C SER A 324 -38.64 -1.07 0.97
N ASP A 325 -39.33 -1.99 0.31
CA ASP A 325 -38.69 -3.11 -0.38
C ASP A 325 -38.06 -2.65 -1.71
N VAL A 326 -37.08 -3.44 -2.21
CA VAL A 326 -36.33 -3.18 -3.44
C VAL A 326 -37.23 -3.02 -4.69
N THR A 327 -38.39 -3.68 -4.73
CA THR A 327 -39.32 -3.56 -5.87
C THR A 327 -40.08 -2.24 -5.81
N THR A 328 -40.51 -1.83 -4.61
CA THR A 328 -41.10 -0.50 -4.36
C THR A 328 -40.12 0.61 -4.73
N VAL A 329 -38.85 0.49 -4.35
CA VAL A 329 -37.78 1.44 -4.72
C VAL A 329 -37.57 1.51 -6.24
N ARG A 330 -37.37 0.38 -6.92
CA ARG A 330 -37.19 0.35 -8.39
C ARG A 330 -38.37 0.94 -9.17
N ASN A 331 -39.59 0.81 -8.65
CA ASN A 331 -40.80 1.38 -9.28
C ASN A 331 -41.00 2.88 -8.97
N GLY A 332 -40.32 3.43 -7.96
CA GLY A 332 -40.37 4.85 -7.60
C GLY A 332 -39.40 5.73 -8.39
N LEU A 333 -38.47 5.14 -9.13
CA LEU A 333 -37.39 5.84 -9.85
C LEU A 333 -37.55 5.72 -11.37
N PRO A 334 -37.07 6.71 -12.15
CA PRO A 334 -36.97 6.60 -13.62
C PRO A 334 -36.19 5.35 -14.05
N ALA A 335 -36.66 4.64 -15.07
CA ALA A 335 -36.03 3.40 -15.56
C ALA A 335 -34.65 3.62 -16.23
N ASP A 336 -34.26 4.87 -16.45
CA ASP A 336 -32.99 5.33 -17.00
C ASP A 336 -32.08 6.02 -15.96
N SER A 337 -32.42 5.95 -14.67
CA SER A 337 -31.74 6.68 -13.59
C SER A 337 -30.23 6.44 -13.54
N THR A 338 -29.79 5.17 -13.65
CA THR A 338 -28.36 4.85 -13.63
C THR A 338 -27.64 5.46 -14.83
N THR A 339 -28.14 5.27 -16.05
CA THR A 339 -27.52 5.83 -17.26
C THR A 339 -27.51 7.36 -17.30
N ARG A 340 -28.50 8.03 -16.70
CA ARG A 340 -28.49 9.49 -16.49
C ARG A 340 -27.39 9.91 -15.52
N LEU A 341 -27.25 9.18 -14.41
CA LEU A 341 -26.22 9.43 -13.41
C LEU A 341 -24.80 9.11 -13.91
N ASP A 342 -24.61 8.00 -14.62
CA ASP A 342 -23.36 7.64 -15.31
C ASP A 342 -22.88 8.77 -16.22
N THR A 343 -23.82 9.41 -16.94
CA THR A 343 -23.53 10.54 -17.84
C THR A 343 -23.09 11.77 -17.06
N ALA A 344 -23.79 12.12 -15.97
CA ALA A 344 -23.42 13.25 -15.10
C ALA A 344 -22.04 13.04 -14.44
N ILE A 345 -21.78 11.82 -13.94
CA ILE A 345 -20.49 11.42 -13.37
C ILE A 345 -19.37 11.61 -14.39
N GLN A 346 -19.53 11.12 -15.63
CA GLN A 346 -18.49 11.26 -16.66
C GLN A 346 -18.23 12.73 -17.02
N ASN A 347 -19.27 13.56 -17.08
CA ASN A 347 -19.13 15.00 -17.30
C ASN A 347 -18.41 15.70 -16.13
N GLY A 348 -18.73 15.33 -14.88
CA GLY A 348 -18.09 15.90 -13.69
C GLY A 348 -16.64 15.47 -13.49
N LEU A 349 -16.31 14.18 -13.72
CA LEU A 349 -14.93 13.71 -13.74
C LEU A 349 -14.09 14.46 -14.78
N GLN A 350 -14.65 14.76 -15.96
CA GLN A 350 -13.99 15.61 -16.95
C GLN A 350 -13.79 17.04 -16.44
N ALA A 351 -14.81 17.65 -15.81
CA ALA A 351 -14.72 19.01 -15.25
C ALA A 351 -13.66 19.13 -14.14
N ILE A 352 -13.59 18.13 -13.24
CA ILE A 352 -12.57 17.97 -12.20
C ILE A 352 -11.17 17.90 -12.84
N ASN A 353 -10.99 17.02 -13.84
CA ASN A 353 -9.70 16.79 -14.50
C ASN A 353 -9.20 17.99 -15.33
N ASP A 354 -10.11 18.78 -15.92
CA ASP A 354 -9.77 20.03 -16.61
C ASP A 354 -9.40 21.18 -15.65
N GLY A 355 -9.45 20.96 -14.32
CA GLY A 355 -9.25 22.00 -13.31
C GLY A 355 -10.35 23.07 -13.35
N SER A 356 -11.54 22.69 -13.81
CA SER A 356 -12.70 23.56 -14.03
C SER A 356 -13.86 23.30 -13.07
N GLY A 357 -13.79 22.21 -12.31
CA GLY A 357 -14.66 21.96 -11.16
C GLY A 357 -14.54 23.10 -10.16
N THR A 358 -15.69 23.64 -9.75
CA THR A 358 -15.80 24.54 -8.61
C THR A 358 -15.62 23.70 -7.34
N THR A 359 -14.66 24.08 -6.49
CA THR A 359 -14.55 23.53 -5.13
C THR A 359 -15.84 23.86 -4.37
N ASN A 360 -16.57 22.84 -3.94
CA ASN A 360 -17.89 22.95 -3.31
C ASN A 360 -17.91 24.00 -2.18
N GLN A 361 -18.80 25.00 -2.28
CA GLN A 361 -18.88 26.11 -1.34
C GLN A 361 -19.92 25.88 -0.24
N ALA A 362 -19.45 25.37 0.92
CA ALA A 362 -20.24 25.00 2.09
C ALA A 362 -21.54 25.82 2.33
N PRO A 363 -22.67 25.15 2.62
CA PRO A 363 -23.99 25.73 2.41
C PRO A 363 -24.31 26.75 3.50
N THR A 364 -24.71 27.97 3.15
CA THR A 364 -24.99 29.00 4.16
C THR A 364 -26.35 28.79 4.80
N ILE A 365 -26.43 28.80 6.14
CA ILE A 365 -27.70 28.76 6.90
C ILE A 365 -27.84 29.96 7.84
N SER A 366 -29.03 30.54 7.86
CA SER A 366 -29.35 31.76 8.62
C SER A 366 -30.80 31.79 9.10
N GLY A 367 -31.05 32.57 10.15
CA GLY A 367 -32.39 32.79 10.68
C GLY A 367 -32.39 33.01 12.19
N SER A 368 -33.46 33.62 12.69
CA SER A 368 -33.66 33.89 14.12
C SER A 368 -34.97 33.25 14.57
N PRO A 369 -34.96 32.00 15.08
CA PRO A 369 -36.15 31.37 15.63
C PRO A 369 -36.71 32.18 16.80
N ALA A 370 -38.04 32.22 16.92
CA ALA A 370 -38.68 32.91 18.03
C ALA A 370 -38.36 32.21 19.35
N GLY A 371 -37.78 32.91 20.30
CA GLY A 371 -37.41 32.35 21.61
C GLY A 371 -38.60 32.07 22.54
N ASN A 372 -39.83 32.41 22.14
CA ASN A 372 -41.03 32.17 22.92
C ASN A 372 -42.29 31.97 22.05
N VAL A 373 -43.31 31.32 22.64
CA VAL A 373 -44.66 31.14 22.08
C VAL A 373 -45.65 30.80 23.21
N ALA A 374 -46.81 31.46 23.28
CA ALA A 374 -47.80 31.15 24.33
C ALA A 374 -48.50 29.79 24.10
N GLU A 375 -48.97 29.14 25.17
CA GLU A 375 -49.83 27.95 25.04
C GLU A 375 -51.06 28.27 24.16
N GLY A 376 -51.38 27.36 23.24
CA GLY A 376 -52.43 27.54 22.24
C GLY A 376 -52.06 28.43 21.04
N SER A 377 -50.85 28.99 20.98
CA SER A 377 -50.37 29.80 19.84
C SER A 377 -49.49 28.98 18.90
N THR A 378 -49.63 29.18 17.59
CA THR A 378 -48.83 28.42 16.60
C THR A 378 -47.39 28.94 16.51
N TYR A 379 -46.43 28.03 16.63
CA TYR A 379 -45.03 28.21 16.31
C TYR A 379 -44.77 27.77 14.86
N ASN A 380 -43.99 28.56 14.11
CA ASN A 380 -43.45 28.15 12.81
C ASN A 380 -42.14 28.92 12.55
N PHE A 381 -41.05 28.20 12.34
CA PHE A 381 -39.76 28.76 11.96
C PHE A 381 -39.14 27.96 10.81
N THR A 382 -38.98 28.61 9.67
CA THR A 382 -38.17 28.11 8.54
C THR A 382 -36.85 28.88 8.55
N PRO A 383 -35.68 28.22 8.55
CA PRO A 383 -34.41 28.88 8.32
C PRO A 383 -34.30 29.31 6.84
N ASN A 384 -33.56 30.38 6.58
CA ASN A 384 -33.09 30.69 5.24
C ASN A 384 -31.74 29.99 5.06
N ALA A 385 -31.69 28.93 4.26
CA ALA A 385 -30.43 28.41 3.74
C ALA A 385 -30.30 28.69 2.24
N SER A 386 -29.07 28.85 1.79
CA SER A 386 -28.72 29.07 0.40
C SER A 386 -27.33 28.51 0.12
N ASP A 387 -27.26 27.70 -0.92
CA ASP A 387 -26.00 27.25 -1.49
C ASP A 387 -25.43 28.30 -2.46
N ALA A 388 -24.11 28.26 -2.71
CA ALA A 388 -23.44 29.19 -3.63
C ALA A 388 -23.19 28.60 -5.03
N ASP A 389 -23.12 27.27 -5.15
CA ASP A 389 -22.98 26.54 -6.42
C ASP A 389 -24.38 26.13 -6.97
N GLY A 390 -25.31 25.78 -6.07
CA GLY A 390 -26.74 25.64 -6.37
C GLY A 390 -27.44 24.43 -5.72
N ASP A 391 -26.77 23.74 -4.80
CA ASP A 391 -27.03 22.34 -4.48
C ASP A 391 -28.31 22.04 -3.66
N VAL A 392 -28.73 20.77 -3.68
CA VAL A 392 -29.98 20.29 -3.07
C VAL A 392 -29.84 20.15 -1.56
N LEU A 393 -30.07 21.26 -0.86
CA LEU A 393 -29.95 21.37 0.59
C LEU A 393 -30.84 20.39 1.39
N VAL A 394 -30.20 19.51 2.18
CA VAL A 394 -30.87 18.59 3.11
C VAL A 394 -30.71 19.08 4.55
N PHE A 395 -31.83 19.22 5.28
CA PHE A 395 -31.84 19.73 6.66
C PHE A 395 -32.01 18.63 7.71
N SER A 396 -31.33 18.79 8.85
CA SER A 396 -31.47 17.94 10.05
C SER A 396 -31.75 18.76 11.32
N ILE A 397 -32.23 18.11 12.38
CA ILE A 397 -32.49 18.74 13.68
C ILE A 397 -32.06 17.87 14.85
N SER A 398 -31.44 18.49 15.86
CA SER A 398 -31.18 17.88 17.18
C SER A 398 -32.03 18.55 18.27
N ASN A 399 -32.41 17.76 19.28
CA ASN A 399 -33.26 18.17 20.42
C ASN A 399 -34.60 18.86 20.04
N PRO A 400 -35.39 18.34 19.09
CA PRO A 400 -36.68 18.94 18.74
C PRO A 400 -37.65 18.95 19.95
N PRO A 401 -38.42 20.04 20.19
CA PRO A 401 -39.46 20.07 21.22
C PRO A 401 -40.52 19.00 20.97
N SER A 402 -40.97 18.32 22.04
CA SER A 402 -41.92 17.18 21.93
C SER A 402 -43.34 17.54 21.45
N TRP A 403 -43.62 18.83 21.24
CA TRP A 403 -44.88 19.35 20.66
C TRP A 403 -44.72 19.85 19.22
N ALA A 404 -43.50 19.83 18.67
CA ALA A 404 -43.15 20.35 17.36
C ALA A 404 -42.87 19.21 16.34
N SER A 405 -42.97 19.56 15.07
CA SER A 405 -42.65 18.72 13.91
C SER A 405 -41.64 19.45 13.02
N PHE A 406 -40.75 18.69 12.38
CA PHE A 406 -39.67 19.22 11.54
C PHE A 406 -39.74 18.65 10.12
N ASN A 407 -39.46 19.49 9.12
CA ASN A 407 -39.44 19.10 7.72
C ASN A 407 -38.00 19.16 7.16
N THR A 408 -37.42 17.99 6.88
CA THR A 408 -36.02 17.83 6.45
C THR A 408 -35.71 18.38 5.04
N ALA A 409 -36.73 18.67 4.22
CA ALA A 409 -36.57 19.27 2.89
C ALA A 409 -36.69 20.81 2.89
N THR A 410 -36.98 21.43 4.04
CA THR A 410 -37.17 22.89 4.16
C THR A 410 -36.63 23.50 5.45
N GLY A 411 -36.17 22.69 6.40
CA GLY A 411 -35.76 23.11 7.73
C GLY A 411 -36.92 23.62 8.61
N ASN A 412 -38.18 23.58 8.17
CA ASN A 412 -39.29 24.19 8.91
C ASN A 412 -39.62 23.41 10.19
N LEU A 413 -39.46 24.08 11.34
CA LEU A 413 -39.87 23.64 12.67
C LEU A 413 -41.22 24.29 13.03
N SER A 414 -42.28 23.49 13.16
CA SER A 414 -43.65 23.99 13.35
C SER A 414 -44.46 23.19 14.36
N GLY A 415 -45.44 23.82 15.02
CA GLY A 415 -46.32 23.15 15.99
C GLY A 415 -47.19 24.14 16.79
N THR A 416 -47.96 23.64 17.73
CA THR A 416 -48.75 24.47 18.67
C THR A 416 -48.59 23.88 20.07
N PRO A 417 -47.98 24.60 21.03
CA PRO A 417 -47.84 24.11 22.40
C PRO A 417 -49.21 23.96 23.05
N GLY A 418 -49.56 22.76 23.50
CA GLY A 418 -50.83 22.46 24.17
C GLY A 418 -50.85 22.93 25.62
N ALA A 419 -52.01 22.88 26.27
CA ALA A 419 -52.10 23.15 27.72
C ALA A 419 -51.28 22.12 28.51
N GLY A 420 -50.35 22.59 29.36
CA GLY A 420 -49.39 21.75 30.06
C GLY A 420 -48.06 21.55 29.30
N THR A 421 -47.72 22.42 28.35
CA THR A 421 -46.41 22.46 27.68
C THR A 421 -45.59 23.71 28.05
N ALA A 422 -46.13 24.60 28.90
CA ALA A 422 -45.42 25.68 29.57
C ALA A 422 -44.09 25.18 30.17
N GLY A 423 -42.97 25.74 29.70
CA GLY A 423 -41.63 25.22 29.96
C GLY A 423 -40.59 25.82 29.02
N SER A 424 -39.38 25.25 29.03
CA SER A 424 -38.27 25.67 28.16
C SER A 424 -37.64 24.46 27.48
N TYR A 425 -37.48 24.56 26.15
CA TYR A 425 -36.92 23.53 25.29
C TYR A 425 -35.65 24.10 24.65
N GLY A 426 -34.47 23.65 25.10
CA GLY A 426 -33.17 24.24 24.74
C GLY A 426 -32.23 23.30 24.00
N ASN A 427 -31.09 23.84 23.55
CA ASN A 427 -30.10 23.17 22.70
C ASN A 427 -30.69 22.62 21.38
N ILE A 428 -31.74 23.27 20.87
CA ILE A 428 -32.32 22.94 19.56
C ILE A 428 -31.30 23.38 18.50
N LEU A 429 -30.81 22.45 17.69
CA LEU A 429 -29.83 22.72 16.63
C LEU A 429 -30.44 22.32 15.30
N ILE A 430 -30.49 23.24 14.33
CA ILE A 430 -30.87 22.94 12.95
C ILE A 430 -29.64 23.10 12.07
N SER A 431 -29.38 22.07 11.26
CA SER A 431 -28.22 21.98 10.37
C SER A 431 -28.68 21.74 8.94
N VAL A 432 -27.81 22.05 7.97
CA VAL A 432 -28.02 21.80 6.54
C VAL A 432 -26.72 21.29 5.91
N THR A 433 -26.84 20.49 4.86
CA THR A 433 -25.73 19.93 4.08
C THR A 433 -26.09 19.93 2.58
N ASP A 434 -25.10 20.11 1.73
CA ASP A 434 -25.16 20.08 0.26
C ASP A 434 -24.83 18.67 -0.28
N GLY A 435 -23.70 18.12 0.18
CA GLY A 435 -23.29 16.73 0.11
C GLY A 435 -21.82 16.47 0.45
N ALA A 436 -20.96 17.46 0.24
CA ALA A 436 -19.62 17.46 0.81
C ALA A 436 -19.61 18.06 2.23
N GLU A 437 -20.30 19.19 2.36
CA GLU A 437 -20.16 20.16 3.44
C GLU A 437 -21.42 20.35 4.28
N SER A 438 -21.28 21.04 5.42
CA SER A 438 -22.43 21.29 6.30
C SER A 438 -22.29 22.53 7.17
N ALA A 439 -23.41 23.20 7.42
CA ALA A 439 -23.49 24.35 8.32
C ALA A 439 -24.64 24.21 9.32
N SER A 440 -24.56 24.93 10.44
CA SER A 440 -25.57 24.90 11.51
C SER A 440 -25.92 26.30 11.97
N LEU A 441 -27.18 26.50 12.38
CA LEU A 441 -27.55 27.65 13.20
C LEU A 441 -26.87 27.56 14.57
N ALA A 442 -26.72 28.70 15.25
CA ALA A 442 -26.43 28.68 16.68
C ALA A 442 -27.57 27.98 17.45
N GLY A 443 -27.22 27.06 18.35
CA GLY A 443 -28.20 26.30 19.13
C GLY A 443 -29.11 27.22 19.95
N PHE A 444 -30.43 27.01 19.86
CA PHE A 444 -31.45 27.92 20.38
C PHE A 444 -32.41 27.26 21.38
N THR A 445 -33.29 28.09 21.95
CA THR A 445 -34.23 27.72 23.01
C THR A 445 -35.61 28.34 22.76
N ILE A 446 -36.68 27.59 22.99
CA ILE A 446 -38.07 28.06 22.93
C ILE A 446 -38.72 27.98 24.32
N VAL A 447 -39.37 29.06 24.77
CA VAL A 447 -40.06 29.16 26.08
C VAL A 447 -41.57 29.34 25.90
N VAL A 448 -42.38 28.62 26.70
CA VAL A 448 -43.85 28.56 26.55
C VAL A 448 -44.59 29.22 27.73
N SER A 449 -45.57 30.10 27.46
CA SER A 449 -46.18 31.05 28.43
C SER A 449 -47.73 31.15 28.43
N SER A 450 -48.33 31.88 29.39
CA SER A 450 -49.79 31.97 29.66
C SER A 450 -50.27 33.36 30.15
N ASN A 451 -51.57 33.71 30.00
CA ASN A 451 -52.06 35.12 29.99
C ASN A 451 -53.36 35.43 30.81
N SER A 452 -53.40 36.56 31.56
CA SER A 452 -54.56 37.48 31.84
C SER A 452 -54.15 38.66 32.78
N ASN A 453 -55.07 39.56 33.21
CA ASN A 453 -54.84 40.99 33.61
C ASN A 453 -55.89 41.49 34.67
N THR A 454 -56.00 42.71 35.26
CA THR A 454 -55.54 44.16 35.17
C THR A 454 -55.98 44.85 36.50
N ASN A 455 -55.48 45.98 37.09
CA ASN A 455 -54.26 46.81 37.01
C ASN A 455 -54.26 47.89 38.15
N SER A 456 -53.22 48.01 39.01
CA SER A 456 -53.04 49.14 39.97
C SER A 456 -51.58 49.60 40.17
N ALA A 457 -51.36 50.91 40.41
CA ALA A 457 -50.02 51.50 40.49
C ALA A 457 -49.07 50.86 41.53
N PRO A 458 -47.81 50.51 41.15
CA PRO A 458 -46.92 49.68 41.95
C PRO A 458 -46.02 50.46 42.92
N THR A 459 -45.40 49.76 43.87
CA THR A 459 -44.41 50.29 44.83
C THR A 459 -43.07 49.54 44.75
N ILE A 460 -41.93 50.19 45.04
CA ILE A 460 -40.59 49.59 44.95
C ILE A 460 -39.64 50.08 46.05
N THR A 461 -38.80 49.19 46.58
CA THR A 461 -37.81 49.44 47.64
C THR A 461 -36.54 48.58 47.48
N GLY A 462 -35.41 49.02 48.04
CA GLY A 462 -34.16 48.25 48.06
C GLY A 462 -32.91 49.12 48.17
N THR A 463 -31.74 48.50 48.34
CA THR A 463 -30.44 49.19 48.34
C THR A 463 -29.37 48.32 47.66
N PRO A 464 -28.83 48.73 46.49
CA PRO A 464 -27.80 47.98 45.77
C PRO A 464 -26.41 48.11 46.39
N ALA A 465 -25.51 47.19 46.03
CA ALA A 465 -24.08 47.31 46.32
C ALA A 465 -23.42 48.25 45.29
N THR A 466 -22.46 49.06 45.71
CA THR A 466 -21.84 50.10 44.86
C THR A 466 -20.49 49.71 44.25
N SER A 467 -20.05 48.46 44.42
CA SER A 467 -18.79 47.96 43.85
C SER A 467 -18.80 46.45 43.64
N VAL A 468 -18.06 45.97 42.64
CA VAL A 468 -17.82 44.56 42.34
C VAL A 468 -16.47 44.40 41.63
N ALA A 469 -15.84 43.24 41.73
CA ALA A 469 -14.70 42.92 40.85
C ALA A 469 -15.21 42.47 39.47
N GLU A 470 -14.41 42.64 38.42
CA GLU A 470 -14.70 41.95 37.16
C GLU A 470 -14.76 40.43 37.36
N ARG A 471 -15.51 39.76 36.50
CA ARG A 471 -15.86 38.33 36.53
C ARG A 471 -16.55 37.81 37.80
N ALA A 472 -16.59 38.56 38.90
CA ALA A 472 -17.39 38.25 40.07
C ALA A 472 -18.87 38.55 39.81
N THR A 473 -19.76 37.69 40.32
CA THR A 473 -21.21 37.87 40.13
C THR A 473 -21.74 39.02 41.00
N TYR A 474 -22.13 40.10 40.35
CA TYR A 474 -23.03 41.11 40.90
C TYR A 474 -24.46 40.57 40.91
N THR A 475 -25.22 40.86 41.98
CA THR A 475 -26.67 40.65 42.01
C THR A 475 -27.33 41.62 43.01
N PHE A 476 -28.41 42.26 42.58
CA PHE A 476 -29.30 43.06 43.41
C PHE A 476 -30.75 42.90 42.93
N THR A 477 -31.63 42.39 43.78
CA THR A 477 -33.07 42.32 43.52
C THR A 477 -33.80 43.33 44.43
N PRO A 478 -34.55 44.29 43.88
CA PRO A 478 -35.44 45.15 44.66
C PRO A 478 -36.66 44.37 45.15
N SER A 479 -37.33 44.87 46.18
CA SER A 479 -38.65 44.39 46.59
C SER A 479 -39.72 45.35 46.08
N ALA A 480 -40.65 44.84 45.29
CA ALA A 480 -41.80 45.59 44.77
C ALA A 480 -43.12 44.90 45.14
N PHE A 481 -44.20 45.68 45.16
CA PHE A 481 -45.54 45.20 45.49
C PHE A 481 -46.61 45.96 44.71
N ASP A 482 -47.58 45.21 44.20
CA ASP A 482 -48.76 45.67 43.48
C ASP A 482 -50.02 45.56 44.36
N ALA A 483 -50.96 46.50 44.23
CA ALA A 483 -52.17 46.52 45.05
C ALA A 483 -53.33 45.66 44.52
N ASP A 484 -53.47 45.51 43.20
CA ASP A 484 -54.49 44.64 42.58
C ASP A 484 -53.91 43.25 42.24
N GLY A 485 -52.57 43.13 42.24
CA GLY A 485 -51.84 41.85 42.12
C GLY A 485 -51.26 41.61 40.72
N ASP A 486 -51.10 42.67 39.95
CA ASP A 486 -50.72 42.62 38.54
C ASP A 486 -49.25 42.27 38.27
N ALA A 487 -48.98 41.93 37.01
CA ALA A 487 -47.67 41.50 36.54
C ALA A 487 -46.69 42.69 36.47
N LEU A 488 -45.99 42.91 37.58
CA LEU A 488 -44.94 43.93 37.69
C LEU A 488 -43.86 43.76 36.62
N SER A 489 -43.75 44.75 35.75
CA SER A 489 -42.69 44.89 34.76
C SER A 489 -41.71 45.97 35.20
N PHE A 490 -40.50 45.57 35.49
CA PHE A 490 -39.41 46.45 35.87
C PHE A 490 -38.67 46.97 34.63
N SER A 491 -38.15 48.19 34.73
CA SER A 491 -37.29 48.80 33.72
C SER A 491 -36.09 49.48 34.39
N ILE A 492 -35.05 49.74 33.61
CA ILE A 492 -33.80 50.30 34.13
C ILE A 492 -33.20 51.31 33.15
N THR A 493 -32.86 52.50 33.65
CA THR A 493 -32.11 53.53 32.92
C THR A 493 -30.65 53.49 33.34
N ASN A 494 -29.74 53.75 32.40
CA ASN A 494 -28.29 53.66 32.58
C ASN A 494 -27.80 52.29 33.11
N LYS A 495 -28.51 51.20 32.77
CA LYS A 495 -28.05 49.82 33.02
C LYS A 495 -26.63 49.65 32.46
N PRO A 496 -25.66 49.14 33.23
CA PRO A 496 -24.35 48.78 32.70
C PRO A 496 -24.50 47.80 31.52
N ASN A 497 -23.67 47.93 30.49
CA ASN A 497 -23.65 47.01 29.34
C ASN A 497 -23.56 45.54 29.79
N TRP A 498 -22.64 45.23 30.71
CA TRP A 498 -22.34 43.90 31.25
C TRP A 498 -23.42 43.30 32.17
N ALA A 499 -24.32 44.13 32.71
CA ALA A 499 -25.33 43.66 33.63
C ALA A 499 -26.56 43.13 32.87
N GLY A 500 -26.94 41.88 33.12
CA GLY A 500 -28.30 41.42 32.89
C GLY A 500 -29.28 42.18 33.79
N PHE A 501 -30.49 42.38 33.31
CA PHE A 501 -31.58 42.90 34.12
C PHE A 501 -32.82 42.08 33.84
N ASP A 502 -33.35 41.43 34.88
CA ASP A 502 -34.60 40.70 34.79
C ASP A 502 -35.78 41.68 34.97
N PRO A 503 -36.57 41.94 33.91
CA PRO A 503 -37.73 42.83 34.00
C PRO A 503 -38.89 42.23 34.79
N THR A 504 -38.84 40.97 35.24
CA THR A 504 -39.91 40.34 36.04
C THR A 504 -39.69 40.42 37.54
N THR A 505 -38.44 40.38 38.00
CA THR A 505 -38.08 40.56 39.43
C THR A 505 -37.39 41.89 39.73
N GLY A 506 -37.00 42.65 38.70
CA GLY A 506 -36.16 43.84 38.82
C GLY A 506 -34.70 43.52 39.16
N GLN A 507 -34.30 42.26 39.11
CA GLN A 507 -32.94 41.85 39.48
C GLN A 507 -31.93 42.40 38.48
N LEU A 508 -31.02 43.26 38.95
CA LEU A 508 -29.81 43.65 38.26
C LEU A 508 -28.71 42.65 38.62
N PHE A 509 -28.27 41.83 37.68
CA PHE A 509 -27.29 40.76 37.90
C PHE A 509 -26.26 40.70 36.77
N GLY A 510 -25.14 40.02 36.99
CA GLY A 510 -24.17 39.75 35.92
C GLY A 510 -22.74 39.76 36.41
N ASN A 511 -21.82 39.49 35.50
CA ASN A 511 -20.40 39.37 35.76
C ASN A 511 -19.70 40.36 34.81
N PRO A 512 -19.09 41.45 35.31
CA PRO A 512 -18.43 42.42 34.43
C PRO A 512 -17.28 41.76 33.67
N GLY A 513 -17.06 42.14 32.42
CA GLY A 513 -15.85 41.79 31.68
C GLY A 513 -14.69 42.74 31.99
N TYR A 514 -13.52 42.39 31.48
CA TYR A 514 -12.30 43.20 31.57
C TYR A 514 -12.50 44.66 31.09
N ASN A 515 -13.14 44.81 29.93
CA ASN A 515 -13.44 46.11 29.32
C ASN A 515 -14.45 46.98 30.10
N ASP A 516 -15.03 46.45 31.20
CA ASP A 516 -16.05 47.13 31.99
C ASP A 516 -15.52 47.78 33.27
N ALA A 517 -14.21 47.66 33.54
CA ALA A 517 -13.53 48.30 34.65
C ALA A 517 -13.70 49.82 34.63
N GLY A 518 -14.27 50.40 35.70
CA GLY A 518 -14.66 51.81 35.73
C GLY A 518 -15.84 52.09 36.66
N ILE A 519 -16.49 53.25 36.50
CA ILE A 519 -17.66 53.67 37.28
C ILE A 519 -18.87 53.79 36.37
N TRP A 520 -19.88 52.96 36.63
CA TRP A 520 -21.17 52.97 35.97
C TRP A 520 -22.16 53.81 36.78
N GLY A 521 -22.46 55.02 36.29
CA GLY A 521 -23.19 56.07 37.02
C GLY A 521 -24.69 56.16 36.70
N ASP A 522 -25.40 56.93 37.53
CA ASP A 522 -26.80 57.36 37.34
C ASP A 522 -27.80 56.22 37.03
N ILE A 523 -27.56 55.03 37.58
CA ILE A 523 -28.39 53.84 37.39
C ILE A 523 -29.72 54.04 38.13
N LEU A 524 -30.84 53.89 37.41
CA LEU A 524 -32.20 54.06 37.95
C LEU A 524 -33.04 52.82 37.64
N ILE A 525 -33.53 52.13 38.67
CA ILE A 525 -34.49 51.03 38.52
C ILE A 525 -35.90 51.53 38.80
N SER A 526 -36.81 51.21 37.89
CA SER A 526 -38.22 51.57 37.89
C SER A 526 -39.10 50.30 37.82
N VAL A 527 -40.35 50.41 38.25
CA VAL A 527 -41.36 49.35 38.08
C VAL A 527 -42.67 49.96 37.60
N THR A 528 -43.36 49.25 36.70
CA THR A 528 -44.71 49.54 36.22
C THR A 528 -45.57 48.30 36.32
N ASP A 529 -46.86 48.47 36.60
CA ASP A 529 -47.90 47.43 36.51
C ASP A 529 -48.43 47.27 35.07
N GLY A 530 -48.03 48.16 34.15
CA GLY A 530 -48.57 48.29 32.80
C GLY A 530 -49.47 49.52 32.60
N ALA A 531 -49.80 50.28 33.65
CA ALA A 531 -50.61 51.50 33.59
C ALA A 531 -49.93 52.72 34.24
N GLU A 532 -49.25 52.54 35.37
CA GLU A 532 -48.60 53.56 36.20
C GLU A 532 -47.18 53.10 36.62
N SER A 533 -46.38 53.94 37.29
CA SER A 533 -45.00 53.55 37.64
C SER A 533 -44.39 54.21 38.89
N ALA A 534 -43.41 53.53 39.48
CA ALA A 534 -42.59 53.98 40.61
C ALA A 534 -41.09 53.71 40.36
N SER A 535 -40.18 54.26 41.18
CA SER A 535 -38.73 54.09 41.00
C SER A 535 -37.94 54.19 42.30
N LEU A 536 -36.74 53.58 42.32
CA LEU A 536 -35.74 53.76 43.37
C LEU A 536 -35.02 55.12 43.26
N ALA A 537 -34.16 55.41 44.23
CA ALA A 537 -33.14 56.46 44.08
C ALA A 537 -32.03 56.01 43.11
N VAL A 538 -31.41 56.97 42.41
CA VAL A 538 -30.26 56.71 41.52
C VAL A 538 -29.04 56.23 42.30
N PHE A 539 -28.24 55.36 41.69
CA PHE A 539 -27.01 54.81 42.27
C PHE A 539 -25.91 54.60 41.22
N SER A 540 -24.76 54.08 41.65
CA SER A 540 -23.63 53.75 40.77
C SER A 540 -22.93 52.46 41.22
N ILE A 541 -22.26 51.78 40.29
CA ILE A 541 -21.45 50.57 40.53
C ILE A 541 -20.02 50.83 40.03
N THR A 542 -19.03 50.57 40.87
CA THR A 542 -17.60 50.57 40.48
C THR A 542 -17.13 49.15 40.19
N VAL A 543 -16.61 48.90 38.99
CA VAL A 543 -15.99 47.63 38.60
C VAL A 543 -14.47 47.76 38.73
N SER A 544 -13.82 46.80 39.41
CA SER A 544 -12.36 46.75 39.58
C SER A 544 -11.70 45.60 38.81
N ASN A 545 -10.62 45.92 38.10
CA ASN A 545 -9.85 45.03 37.22
C ASN A 545 -9.09 43.92 37.99
N THR A 546 -8.89 42.74 37.37
CA THR A 546 -8.18 41.57 37.94
C THR A 546 -7.36 40.82 36.87
N ASN A 547 -6.03 40.88 36.97
CA ASN A 547 -5.03 40.29 36.05
C ASN A 547 -5.40 38.89 35.52
N GLN A 548 -5.33 38.71 34.20
CA GLN A 548 -5.47 37.43 33.52
C GLN A 548 -4.13 36.92 32.99
N ALA A 549 -3.70 35.75 33.45
CA ALA A 549 -2.47 35.13 32.97
C ALA A 549 -2.46 34.94 31.42
N PRO A 550 -1.31 35.17 30.77
CA PRO A 550 -1.20 35.12 29.31
C PRO A 550 -1.38 33.70 28.75
N VAL A 551 -1.83 33.59 27.50
CA VAL A 551 -2.02 32.31 26.80
C VAL A 551 -0.91 32.10 25.77
N ILE A 552 -0.40 30.87 25.66
CA ILE A 552 0.65 30.47 24.70
C ILE A 552 0.29 29.13 24.04
N SER A 553 0.53 29.02 22.73
CA SER A 553 0.24 27.83 21.92
C SER A 553 1.22 27.65 20.76
N GLY A 554 1.20 26.49 20.12
CA GLY A 554 2.04 26.15 18.96
C GLY A 554 2.84 24.86 19.17
N SER A 555 3.00 24.09 18.10
CA SER A 555 3.67 22.79 18.10
C SER A 555 5.04 22.89 17.41
N PRO A 556 6.17 22.84 18.13
CA PRO A 556 7.49 22.80 17.53
C PRO A 556 7.71 21.48 16.79
N THR A 557 8.40 21.53 15.64
CA THR A 557 8.82 20.31 14.94
C THR A 557 9.82 19.53 15.79
N GLY A 558 9.63 18.21 15.88
CA GLY A 558 10.39 17.32 16.77
C GLY A 558 11.76 16.88 16.25
N SER A 559 12.12 17.22 15.00
CA SER A 559 13.41 16.84 14.41
C SER A 559 13.94 17.88 13.40
N VAL A 560 15.25 17.80 13.14
CA VAL A 560 15.96 18.56 12.09
C VAL A 560 17.27 17.84 11.72
N ALA A 561 17.65 17.83 10.44
CA ALA A 561 18.92 17.23 10.01
C ALA A 561 20.11 18.16 10.24
N GLU A 562 21.31 17.61 10.49
CA GLU A 562 22.56 18.38 10.50
C GLU A 562 22.74 19.19 9.20
N GLY A 563 22.98 20.49 9.33
CA GLY A 563 23.08 21.43 8.20
C GLY A 563 21.76 22.08 7.75
N SER A 564 20.60 21.54 8.14
CA SER A 564 19.29 22.13 7.83
C SER A 564 18.88 23.23 8.82
N ALA A 565 18.13 24.24 8.38
CA ALA A 565 17.66 25.30 9.26
C ALA A 565 16.43 24.87 10.08
N TYR A 566 16.48 25.12 11.38
CA TYR A 566 15.35 25.02 12.32
C TYR A 566 14.78 26.40 12.60
N SER A 567 13.45 26.50 12.66
CA SER A 567 12.75 27.68 13.18
C SER A 567 11.38 27.29 13.72
N PHE A 568 11.09 27.69 14.95
CA PHE A 568 9.77 27.60 15.58
C PHE A 568 9.48 28.93 16.28
N THR A 569 8.28 29.49 16.08
CA THR A 569 7.79 30.65 16.82
C THR A 569 6.43 30.28 17.44
N PRO A 570 6.24 30.37 18.76
CA PRO A 570 4.95 30.15 19.39
C PRO A 570 3.99 31.29 19.06
N SER A 571 2.68 31.01 19.12
CA SER A 571 1.68 32.07 19.25
C SER A 571 1.47 32.36 20.73
N ALA A 572 1.35 33.63 21.11
CA ALA A 572 0.93 34.01 22.45
C ALA A 572 0.11 35.29 22.42
N SER A 573 -0.82 35.40 23.37
CA SER A 573 -1.74 36.52 23.49
C SER A 573 -2.07 36.75 24.96
N ASP A 574 -2.01 37.99 25.39
CA ASP A 574 -2.48 38.39 26.70
C ASP A 574 -3.99 38.75 26.66
N PRO A 575 -4.84 38.22 27.54
CA PRO A 575 -6.28 38.55 27.56
C PRO A 575 -6.60 39.99 27.98
N ASP A 576 -5.72 40.62 28.76
CA ASP A 576 -5.85 42.01 29.24
C ASP A 576 -5.14 43.00 28.30
N GLY A 577 -4.26 42.48 27.44
CA GLY A 577 -3.49 43.21 26.43
C GLY A 577 -2.10 43.63 26.91
N ASP A 578 -1.61 43.04 28.01
CA ASP A 578 -0.31 43.40 28.60
C ASP A 578 0.90 42.91 27.78
N ASN A 579 2.06 43.54 28.03
CA ASN A 579 3.25 43.34 27.19
C ASN A 579 3.97 42.03 27.53
N LEU A 580 3.73 41.01 26.71
CA LEU A 580 4.38 39.70 26.80
C LEU A 580 5.93 39.75 26.71
N VAL A 581 6.57 38.92 27.53
CA VAL A 581 8.01 38.62 27.48
C VAL A 581 8.22 37.10 27.51
N PHE A 582 9.00 36.58 26.56
CA PHE A 582 9.26 35.14 26.42
C PHE A 582 10.59 34.72 27.06
N SER A 583 10.66 33.46 27.50
CA SER A 583 11.87 32.80 27.99
C SER A 583 11.91 31.33 27.58
N ILE A 584 13.09 30.71 27.66
CA ILE A 584 13.31 29.31 27.30
C ILE A 584 14.26 28.62 28.28
N THR A 585 13.99 27.35 28.58
CA THR A 585 14.91 26.45 29.30
C THR A 585 15.26 25.22 28.44
N ASN A 586 16.43 24.63 28.71
CA ASN A 586 17.04 23.53 27.96
C ASN A 586 17.27 23.77 26.45
N LYS A 587 17.23 25.03 25.99
CA LYS A 587 17.56 25.45 24.61
C LYS A 587 18.87 24.79 24.11
N PRO A 588 18.87 24.12 22.94
CA PRO A 588 20.08 23.56 22.34
C PRO A 588 21.23 24.58 22.22
N ALA A 589 22.47 24.12 22.35
CA ALA A 589 23.65 25.00 22.31
C ALA A 589 23.87 25.67 20.95
N TRP A 590 23.46 25.02 19.85
CA TRP A 590 23.54 25.52 18.48
C TRP A 590 22.40 26.49 18.10
N ALA A 591 21.32 26.56 18.89
CA ALA A 591 20.15 27.38 18.61
C ALA A 591 20.22 28.78 19.26
N SER A 592 19.54 29.75 18.68
CA SER A 592 19.26 31.09 19.22
C SER A 592 17.81 31.17 19.70
N PHE A 593 17.51 32.12 20.59
CA PHE A 593 16.15 32.38 21.05
C PHE A 593 15.89 33.88 21.17
N ASP A 594 14.77 34.36 20.64
CA ASP A 594 14.29 35.73 20.77
C ASP A 594 13.26 35.85 21.89
N THR A 595 13.57 36.66 22.92
CA THR A 595 12.69 36.89 24.07
C THR A 595 11.52 37.83 23.78
N ALA A 596 11.48 38.50 22.62
CA ALA A 596 10.37 39.36 22.21
C ALA A 596 9.29 38.60 21.41
N THR A 597 9.68 37.60 20.61
CA THR A 597 8.75 36.80 19.78
C THR A 597 8.59 35.35 20.22
N GLY A 598 9.44 34.87 21.13
CA GLY A 598 9.51 33.46 21.51
C GLY A 598 10.16 32.56 20.45
N GLN A 599 10.72 33.12 19.37
CA GLN A 599 11.29 32.31 18.29
C GLN A 599 12.53 31.55 18.75
N LEU A 600 12.52 30.23 18.57
CA LEU A 600 13.66 29.32 18.65
C LEU A 600 14.14 29.00 17.23
N SER A 601 15.37 29.40 16.85
CA SER A 601 15.88 29.20 15.49
C SER A 601 17.39 28.95 15.43
N GLY A 602 17.88 28.30 14.38
CA GLY A 602 19.31 28.02 14.17
C GLY A 602 19.57 26.84 13.24
N THR A 603 20.84 26.47 13.06
CA THR A 603 21.24 25.32 12.24
C THR A 603 22.16 24.41 13.05
N PRO A 604 21.80 23.14 13.34
CA PRO A 604 22.73 22.16 13.90
C PRO A 604 23.93 21.94 12.98
N GLY A 605 25.12 21.94 13.55
CA GLY A 605 26.37 21.65 12.81
C GLY A 605 26.68 20.15 12.78
N VAL A 606 27.65 19.76 11.95
CA VAL A 606 28.14 18.37 11.90
C VAL A 606 28.70 17.95 13.26
N GLY A 607 28.24 16.81 13.78
CA GLY A 607 28.58 16.32 15.13
C GLY A 607 27.71 16.89 16.25
N THR A 608 26.49 17.33 15.94
CA THR A 608 25.46 17.75 16.92
C THR A 608 24.21 16.84 16.93
N ALA A 609 24.18 15.79 16.10
CA ALA A 609 23.19 14.73 16.10
C ALA A 609 22.97 14.12 17.49
N GLY A 610 21.71 13.86 17.83
CA GLY A 610 21.28 13.45 19.17
C GLY A 610 19.98 14.13 19.60
N SER A 611 19.49 13.77 20.79
CA SER A 611 18.19 14.21 21.29
C SER A 611 18.31 15.30 22.37
N TYR A 612 17.68 16.44 22.14
CA TYR A 612 17.64 17.60 23.03
C TYR A 612 16.27 17.67 23.71
N GLY A 613 16.12 16.97 24.84
CA GLY A 613 14.85 16.83 25.56
C GLY A 613 14.54 17.95 26.56
N ASN A 614 13.28 18.00 27.00
CA ASN A 614 12.75 18.93 28.00
C ASN A 614 12.91 20.42 27.65
N ILE A 615 12.91 20.76 26.36
CA ILE A 615 12.91 22.17 25.91
C ILE A 615 11.55 22.78 26.28
N LEU A 616 11.56 23.86 27.06
CA LEU A 616 10.35 24.49 27.58
C LEU A 616 10.40 25.99 27.27
N ILE A 617 9.37 26.48 26.56
CA ILE A 617 9.19 27.90 26.24
C ILE A 617 8.03 28.43 27.08
N SER A 618 8.29 29.58 27.72
CA SER A 618 7.40 30.22 28.70
C SER A 618 7.19 31.69 28.35
N VAL A 619 6.04 32.25 28.71
CA VAL A 619 5.70 33.66 28.52
C VAL A 619 5.11 34.26 29.79
N THR A 620 5.35 35.55 30.03
CA THR A 620 4.83 36.32 31.16
C THR A 620 4.40 37.72 30.72
N ASP A 621 3.35 38.24 31.35
CA ASP A 621 2.84 39.62 31.31
C ASP A 621 3.65 40.56 32.25
N GLY A 622 4.34 39.99 33.25
CA GLY A 622 5.02 40.68 34.35
C GLY A 622 4.45 40.38 35.75
N THR A 623 3.28 39.72 35.82
CA THR A 623 2.52 39.35 37.03
C THR A 623 2.39 37.83 37.17
N ASP A 624 1.88 37.18 36.12
CA ASP A 624 1.62 35.75 35.97
C ASP A 624 2.44 35.15 34.80
N SER A 625 2.31 33.84 34.53
CA SER A 625 3.04 33.19 33.43
C SER A 625 2.40 31.90 32.95
N ALA A 626 2.51 31.63 31.65
CA ALA A 626 2.15 30.36 31.02
C ALA A 626 3.34 29.72 30.28
N SER A 627 3.19 28.49 29.82
CA SER A 627 4.22 27.75 29.07
C SER A 627 3.60 26.74 28.12
N LEU A 628 4.32 26.42 27.04
CA LEU A 628 4.02 25.25 26.22
C LEU A 628 4.28 23.97 27.01
N THR A 629 3.74 22.84 26.53
CA THR A 629 4.24 21.51 26.92
C THR A 629 5.72 21.40 26.56
N SER A 630 6.56 20.91 27.47
CA SER A 630 7.98 20.71 27.19
C SER A 630 8.19 19.65 26.12
N PHE A 631 9.01 19.95 25.11
CA PHE A 631 9.23 19.09 23.94
C PHE A 631 10.67 18.58 23.85
N THR A 632 10.88 17.69 22.87
CA THR A 632 12.18 17.13 22.54
C THR A 632 12.48 17.43 21.08
N LEU A 633 13.70 17.90 20.79
CA LEU A 633 14.19 18.12 19.42
C LEU A 633 15.32 17.15 19.11
N THR A 634 15.10 16.25 18.14
CA THR A 634 16.08 15.26 17.71
C THR A 634 16.82 15.73 16.46
N VAL A 635 18.12 15.97 16.59
CA VAL A 635 18.99 16.26 15.45
C VAL A 635 19.40 14.94 14.80
N THR A 636 19.08 14.75 13.51
CA THR A 636 19.46 13.56 12.74
C THR A 636 20.77 13.78 11.97
N SER A 637 21.59 12.74 11.85
CA SER A 637 22.81 12.79 11.04
C SER A 637 22.48 12.79 9.54
N THR A 638 23.41 13.27 8.72
CA THR A 638 23.31 13.30 7.24
C THR A 638 24.35 12.41 6.56
N THR A 639 25.01 11.51 7.31
CA THR A 639 25.95 10.52 6.75
C THR A 639 25.28 9.16 6.58
N ASN A 640 24.86 8.83 5.37
CA ASN A 640 24.39 7.47 5.04
C ASN A 640 25.58 6.46 5.00
N SER A 641 25.35 5.25 5.52
CA SER A 641 26.29 4.13 5.54
C SER A 641 25.99 3.12 4.44
N ALA A 642 26.99 2.71 3.66
CA ALA A 642 26.75 1.80 2.55
C ALA A 642 26.22 0.41 2.99
N PRO A 643 25.28 -0.20 2.25
CA PRO A 643 24.65 -1.46 2.59
C PRO A 643 25.64 -2.62 2.58
N SER A 644 25.33 -3.67 3.33
CA SER A 644 26.10 -4.91 3.35
C SER A 644 25.40 -6.00 2.52
N ILE A 645 26.16 -6.80 1.77
CA ILE A 645 25.63 -7.95 1.01
C ILE A 645 26.56 -9.17 1.13
N SER A 646 25.96 -10.34 1.32
CA SER A 646 26.64 -11.61 1.57
C SER A 646 25.88 -12.80 0.94
N GLY A 647 26.58 -13.92 0.74
CA GLY A 647 26.01 -15.14 0.18
C GLY A 647 27.02 -15.93 -0.65
N SER A 648 26.69 -17.17 -0.96
CA SER A 648 27.51 -18.05 -1.81
C SER A 648 26.60 -18.92 -2.70
N PRO A 649 26.46 -18.60 -4.00
CA PRO A 649 25.67 -19.40 -4.93
C PRO A 649 26.28 -20.77 -5.19
N ALA A 650 25.44 -21.73 -5.59
CA ALA A 650 25.93 -23.02 -6.07
C ALA A 650 26.64 -22.84 -7.42
N GLY A 651 27.91 -23.28 -7.50
CA GLY A 651 28.72 -23.13 -8.72
C GLY A 651 28.31 -24.03 -9.88
N ASN A 652 27.25 -24.83 -9.73
CA ASN A 652 26.78 -25.82 -10.68
C ASN A 652 25.26 -25.88 -10.76
N ALA A 653 24.74 -26.17 -11.95
CA ALA A 653 23.33 -26.43 -12.24
C ALA A 653 23.21 -27.56 -13.28
N THR A 654 22.02 -28.15 -13.44
CA THR A 654 21.78 -29.22 -14.42
C THR A 654 20.60 -28.87 -15.30
N GLU A 655 20.68 -29.14 -16.60
CA GLU A 655 19.55 -28.94 -17.52
C GLU A 655 18.31 -29.73 -17.06
N GLY A 656 17.15 -29.09 -17.11
CA GLY A 656 15.89 -29.62 -16.59
C GLY A 656 15.74 -29.59 -15.06
N THR A 657 16.75 -29.14 -14.32
CA THR A 657 16.70 -29.01 -12.85
C THR A 657 16.59 -27.53 -12.44
N ALA A 658 15.68 -27.21 -11.53
CA ALA A 658 15.52 -25.85 -11.03
C ALA A 658 16.74 -25.41 -10.20
N TYR A 659 17.22 -24.20 -10.47
CA TYR A 659 18.28 -23.50 -9.75
C TYR A 659 17.68 -22.28 -9.03
N SER A 660 18.15 -21.99 -7.82
CA SER A 660 17.83 -20.76 -7.11
C SER A 660 18.96 -20.36 -6.15
N PHE A 661 19.25 -19.06 -6.09
CA PHE A 661 20.13 -18.43 -5.11
C PHE A 661 19.53 -17.09 -4.70
N THR A 662 19.44 -16.82 -3.40
CA THR A 662 19.06 -15.51 -2.86
C THR A 662 20.19 -15.02 -1.93
N PRO A 663 20.75 -13.82 -2.13
CA PRO A 663 21.75 -13.25 -1.23
C PRO A 663 21.07 -12.75 0.05
N SER A 664 21.87 -12.53 1.11
CA SER A 664 21.45 -11.81 2.30
C SER A 664 22.08 -10.41 2.25
N ALA A 665 21.26 -9.37 2.37
CA ALA A 665 21.71 -8.00 2.50
C ALA A 665 21.02 -7.32 3.69
N SER A 666 21.69 -6.32 4.25
CA SER A 666 21.18 -5.50 5.35
C SER A 666 21.85 -4.13 5.31
N ASP A 667 21.06 -3.09 5.55
CA ASP A 667 21.55 -1.73 5.67
C ASP A 667 21.85 -1.36 7.14
N PRO A 668 22.89 -0.56 7.44
CA PRO A 668 23.16 -0.12 8.81
C PRO A 668 22.21 0.96 9.34
N ASP A 669 21.72 1.85 8.47
CA ASP A 669 20.86 2.98 8.82
C ASP A 669 19.36 2.64 8.59
N GLY A 670 19.09 1.61 7.78
CA GLY A 670 17.77 0.97 7.63
C GLY A 670 17.11 1.19 6.27
N ASP A 671 17.85 1.70 5.29
CA ASP A 671 17.34 2.16 4.00
C ASP A 671 16.82 1.05 3.06
N GLY A 672 16.00 1.46 2.08
CA GLY A 672 15.27 0.58 1.17
C GLY A 672 16.14 -0.11 0.12
N LEU A 673 16.47 -1.38 0.35
CA LEU A 673 17.40 -2.13 -0.49
C LEU A 673 16.82 -2.54 -1.86
N THR A 674 17.44 -2.05 -2.94
CA THR A 674 17.19 -2.45 -4.33
C THR A 674 18.38 -3.21 -4.91
N PHE A 675 18.12 -4.34 -5.57
CA PHE A 675 19.15 -5.22 -6.13
C PHE A 675 19.25 -5.13 -7.66
N SER A 676 20.46 -5.34 -8.18
CA SER A 676 20.76 -5.41 -9.62
C SER A 676 21.73 -6.55 -9.93
N ILE A 677 21.79 -6.98 -11.19
CA ILE A 677 22.62 -8.10 -11.64
C ILE A 677 23.28 -7.82 -13.00
N VAL A 678 24.55 -8.21 -13.13
CA VAL A 678 25.31 -8.21 -14.39
C VAL A 678 25.67 -9.64 -14.81
N ASN A 679 25.78 -9.87 -16.13
CA ASN A 679 26.06 -11.17 -16.74
C ASN A 679 25.07 -12.30 -16.36
N LYS A 680 23.83 -11.95 -16.00
CA LYS A 680 22.74 -12.89 -15.68
C LYS A 680 22.56 -13.91 -16.83
N PRO A 681 22.56 -15.23 -16.55
CA PRO A 681 22.26 -16.24 -17.56
C PRO A 681 20.91 -16.01 -18.27
N ALA A 682 20.84 -16.36 -19.56
CA ALA A 682 19.62 -16.19 -20.36
C ALA A 682 18.46 -17.09 -19.90
N TRP A 683 18.76 -18.23 -19.26
CA TRP A 683 17.78 -19.17 -18.71
C TRP A 683 17.26 -18.81 -17.31
N ALA A 684 17.81 -17.75 -16.68
CA ALA A 684 17.49 -17.35 -15.32
C ALA A 684 16.71 -16.04 -15.26
N SER A 685 15.77 -15.94 -14.32
CA SER A 685 15.11 -14.71 -13.89
C SER A 685 15.85 -14.09 -12.70
N PHE A 686 15.61 -12.80 -12.45
CA PHE A 686 16.17 -12.09 -11.30
C PHE A 686 15.13 -11.19 -10.67
N ASN A 687 14.99 -11.24 -9.35
CA ASN A 687 14.09 -10.38 -8.57
C ASN A 687 14.89 -9.21 -7.99
N THR A 688 14.54 -7.98 -8.37
CA THR A 688 15.22 -6.74 -7.96
C THR A 688 14.91 -6.28 -6.53
N THR A 689 13.93 -6.87 -5.85
CA THR A 689 13.58 -6.57 -4.46
C THR A 689 14.28 -7.52 -3.48
N THR A 690 14.55 -8.76 -3.88
CA THR A 690 15.17 -9.79 -3.01
C THR A 690 16.58 -10.22 -3.44
N GLY A 691 17.03 -9.77 -4.61
CA GLY A 691 18.29 -10.22 -5.22
C GLY A 691 18.28 -11.69 -5.67
N GLN A 692 17.11 -12.37 -5.66
CA GLN A 692 17.02 -13.77 -6.03
C GLN A 692 17.33 -13.99 -7.52
N LEU A 693 18.29 -14.84 -7.82
CA LEU A 693 18.60 -15.40 -9.13
C LEU A 693 18.03 -16.83 -9.20
N SER A 694 17.00 -17.08 -10.01
CA SER A 694 16.32 -18.38 -10.10
C SER A 694 15.86 -18.74 -11.51
N GLY A 695 15.75 -20.03 -11.82
CA GLY A 695 15.32 -20.52 -13.13
C GLY A 695 15.76 -21.97 -13.41
N THR A 696 15.33 -22.52 -14.54
CA THR A 696 15.66 -23.90 -14.95
C THR A 696 16.45 -23.86 -16.27
N PRO A 697 17.72 -24.29 -16.30
CA PRO A 697 18.47 -24.38 -17.55
C PRO A 697 17.79 -25.37 -18.51
N VAL A 698 17.64 -25.01 -19.79
CA VAL A 698 16.95 -25.84 -20.81
C VAL A 698 17.94 -26.61 -21.69
N ALA A 699 17.46 -27.61 -22.43
CA ALA A 699 18.32 -28.53 -23.18
C ALA A 699 19.19 -27.85 -24.27
N GLY A 700 20.50 -27.80 -24.07
CA GLY A 700 21.47 -27.02 -24.85
C GLY A 700 21.83 -25.66 -24.22
N THR A 701 21.72 -25.52 -22.90
CA THR A 701 22.29 -24.40 -22.12
C THR A 701 23.49 -24.83 -21.26
N ALA A 702 23.92 -26.09 -21.36
CA ALA A 702 25.16 -26.56 -20.77
C ALA A 702 26.34 -25.67 -21.19
N GLY A 703 27.13 -25.22 -20.22
CA GLY A 703 28.23 -24.27 -20.43
C GLY A 703 28.65 -23.60 -19.12
N ASN A 704 29.64 -22.70 -19.18
CA ASN A 704 30.10 -21.92 -18.02
C ASN A 704 29.63 -20.46 -18.14
N TYR A 705 28.72 -20.05 -17.26
CA TYR A 705 28.26 -18.66 -17.13
C TYR A 705 29.11 -17.97 -16.08
N SER A 706 30.01 -17.07 -16.50
CA SER A 706 31.05 -16.48 -15.64
C SER A 706 30.87 -14.96 -15.43
N ASN A 707 31.55 -14.44 -14.40
CA ASN A 707 31.51 -13.02 -13.99
C ASN A 707 30.09 -12.53 -13.62
N ILE A 708 29.24 -13.41 -13.10
CA ILE A 708 27.92 -13.05 -12.61
C ILE A 708 28.11 -12.22 -11.34
N GLY A 709 27.67 -10.96 -11.36
CA GLY A 709 27.79 -10.02 -10.24
C GLY A 709 26.41 -9.55 -9.80
N ILE A 710 26.16 -9.57 -8.49
CA ILE A 710 24.92 -9.05 -7.89
C ILE A 710 25.30 -7.92 -6.95
N SER A 711 24.62 -6.79 -7.10
CA SER A 711 24.81 -5.58 -6.31
C SER A 711 23.52 -5.19 -5.60
N VAL A 712 23.64 -4.53 -4.46
CA VAL A 712 22.53 -3.89 -3.73
C VAL A 712 22.82 -2.39 -3.59
N PHE A 713 21.77 -1.58 -3.59
CA PHE A 713 21.76 -0.13 -3.55
C PHE A 713 20.68 0.33 -2.56
N ASP A 714 21.00 1.33 -1.73
CA ASP A 714 20.14 1.86 -0.65
C ASP A 714 19.29 3.08 -1.10
N GLY A 715 19.61 3.67 -2.26
CA GLY A 715 19.07 4.96 -2.72
C GLY A 715 20.17 6.01 -2.99
N THR A 716 21.36 5.81 -2.44
CA THR A 716 22.50 6.74 -2.43
C THR A 716 23.83 6.07 -2.85
N VAL A 717 24.16 4.89 -2.32
CA VAL A 717 25.41 4.14 -2.55
C VAL A 717 25.15 2.62 -2.66
N SER A 718 26.15 1.86 -3.09
CA SER A 718 25.99 0.42 -3.40
C SER A 718 27.13 -0.46 -2.91
N ALA A 719 26.79 -1.73 -2.65
CA ALA A 719 27.72 -2.81 -2.37
C ALA A 719 27.48 -4.00 -3.32
N THR A 720 28.52 -4.81 -3.54
CA THR A 720 28.52 -5.84 -4.59
C THR A 720 29.13 -7.13 -4.06
N LEU A 721 28.49 -8.27 -4.37
CA LEU A 721 29.06 -9.60 -4.10
C LEU A 721 30.30 -9.87 -4.95
N ASN A 722 31.21 -10.70 -4.43
CA ASN A 722 32.27 -11.28 -5.24
C ASN A 722 31.66 -12.00 -6.47
N ALA A 723 32.09 -11.60 -7.66
CA ALA A 723 31.56 -12.16 -8.90
C ALA A 723 31.84 -13.67 -8.99
N PHE A 724 30.84 -14.42 -9.44
CA PHE A 724 30.85 -15.88 -9.43
C PHE A 724 30.60 -16.48 -10.82
N GLN A 725 30.56 -17.81 -10.88
CA GLN A 725 30.21 -18.56 -12.09
C GLN A 725 29.22 -19.69 -11.78
N ILE A 726 28.39 -20.06 -12.76
CA ILE A 726 27.53 -21.24 -12.74
C ILE A 726 27.89 -22.13 -13.93
N ILE A 727 28.28 -23.37 -13.64
CA ILE A 727 28.53 -24.41 -14.65
C ILE A 727 27.24 -25.23 -14.83
N VAL A 728 26.59 -25.09 -15.99
CA VAL A 728 25.42 -25.91 -16.35
C VAL A 728 25.90 -27.20 -17.02
N THR A 729 25.42 -28.36 -16.54
CA THR A 729 25.66 -29.67 -17.16
C THR A 729 24.40 -30.23 -17.81
N ALA A 730 24.55 -30.90 -18.96
CA ALA A 730 23.47 -31.64 -19.60
C ALA A 730 22.98 -32.82 -18.72
N PRO A 731 21.77 -33.36 -18.94
CA PRO A 731 21.27 -34.49 -18.16
C PRO A 731 22.07 -35.76 -18.46
N ALA A 732 22.05 -36.73 -17.54
CA ALA A 732 22.60 -38.05 -17.83
C ALA A 732 21.82 -38.72 -18.99
N PRO A 733 22.49 -39.37 -19.97
CA PRO A 733 21.81 -40.08 -21.06
C PRO A 733 20.81 -41.12 -20.55
N GLY A 734 19.63 -41.16 -21.19
CA GLY A 734 18.50 -41.96 -20.70
C GLY A 734 18.54 -43.43 -21.14
N GLY A 735 18.52 -44.34 -20.17
CA GLY A 735 17.92 -45.68 -20.26
C GLY A 735 18.60 -46.76 -21.11
N GLY A 736 19.51 -46.41 -22.03
CA GLY A 736 20.28 -47.39 -22.81
C GLY A 736 21.43 -48.04 -22.05
N ASN A 737 22.13 -48.95 -22.73
CA ASN A 737 23.25 -49.70 -22.17
C ASN A 737 24.54 -48.88 -22.21
N ASN A 738 25.45 -49.17 -21.27
CA ASN A 738 26.83 -48.72 -21.36
C ASN A 738 27.64 -49.71 -22.21
N LEU A 739 28.20 -49.22 -23.32
CA LEU A 739 29.09 -49.98 -24.20
C LEU A 739 30.50 -49.40 -24.09
N TYR A 740 31.47 -50.17 -23.64
CA TYR A 740 32.83 -49.67 -23.42
C TYR A 740 33.70 -49.86 -24.66
N VAL A 741 34.64 -48.94 -24.88
CA VAL A 741 35.74 -49.13 -25.83
C VAL A 741 37.06 -49.06 -25.09
N ASP A 742 37.79 -50.17 -25.06
CA ASP A 742 39.07 -50.27 -24.34
C ASP A 742 40.11 -51.07 -25.12
N LEU A 743 41.23 -50.42 -25.46
CA LEU A 743 42.36 -51.03 -26.17
C LEU A 743 43.01 -52.20 -25.40
N LEU A 744 42.84 -52.25 -24.07
CA LEU A 744 43.48 -53.24 -23.20
C LEU A 744 42.84 -54.63 -23.23
N ILE A 745 41.56 -54.77 -23.60
CA ILE A 745 40.88 -56.07 -23.52
C ILE A 745 41.48 -57.07 -24.52
N GLY A 746 41.65 -58.33 -24.10
CA GLY A 746 42.29 -59.37 -24.93
C GLY A 746 41.49 -59.78 -26.17
N ALA A 747 40.16 -59.80 -26.08
CA ALA A 747 39.24 -60.21 -27.15
C ALA A 747 39.05 -59.12 -28.23
N SER A 748 38.15 -59.37 -29.19
CA SER A 748 37.58 -58.31 -30.04
C SER A 748 36.45 -57.56 -29.31
N SER A 749 35.68 -58.29 -28.51
CA SER A 749 34.61 -57.81 -27.63
C SER A 749 34.33 -58.84 -26.53
N CYS A 750 33.64 -58.42 -25.47
CA CYS A 750 33.15 -59.28 -24.41
C CYS A 750 31.91 -58.67 -23.74
N ASN A 751 31.13 -59.49 -23.03
CA ASN A 751 29.89 -59.11 -22.32
C ASN A 751 29.96 -59.38 -20.82
N ASP A 752 31.18 -59.48 -20.30
CA ASP A 752 31.57 -59.75 -18.92
C ASP A 752 32.71 -58.80 -18.47
N TYR A 753 32.72 -57.59 -19.05
CA TYR A 753 33.72 -56.56 -18.77
C TYR A 753 33.51 -55.96 -17.38
N ASP A 754 34.63 -55.73 -16.68
CA ASP A 754 34.69 -54.91 -15.48
C ASP A 754 35.44 -53.60 -15.78
N ALA A 755 34.76 -52.48 -15.60
CA ALA A 755 35.32 -51.15 -15.79
C ALA A 755 36.42 -50.79 -14.75
N GLY A 756 36.44 -51.44 -13.59
CA GLY A 756 37.46 -51.22 -12.55
C GLY A 756 38.82 -51.83 -12.92
N SER A 757 38.83 -53.09 -13.38
CA SER A 757 40.04 -53.82 -13.78
C SER A 757 40.42 -53.69 -15.26
N ARG A 758 39.58 -53.06 -16.09
CA ARG A 758 39.77 -52.93 -17.55
C ARG A 758 39.93 -54.28 -18.27
N ALA A 759 39.20 -55.29 -17.80
CA ALA A 759 39.33 -56.68 -18.24
C ALA A 759 37.98 -57.37 -18.48
N CYS A 760 37.98 -58.38 -19.35
CA CYS A 760 36.87 -59.31 -19.57
C CYS A 760 36.92 -60.47 -18.57
N GLY A 761 35.79 -61.12 -18.33
CA GLY A 761 35.66 -62.28 -17.43
C GLY A 761 35.55 -61.94 -15.94
N ALA A 762 35.26 -60.68 -15.61
CA ALA A 762 35.29 -60.17 -14.23
C ALA A 762 34.07 -59.29 -13.84
N GLY A 763 33.26 -58.85 -14.80
CA GLY A 763 32.10 -58.00 -14.58
C GLY A 763 30.89 -58.40 -15.42
N SER A 764 30.07 -57.42 -15.79
CA SER A 764 28.79 -57.60 -16.49
C SER A 764 28.56 -56.64 -17.66
N ASP A 765 29.50 -55.72 -17.90
CA ASP A 765 29.35 -54.71 -18.94
C ASP A 765 29.75 -55.27 -20.32
N THR A 766 29.27 -54.63 -21.39
CA THR A 766 29.69 -54.99 -22.76
C THR A 766 30.82 -54.07 -23.20
N ALA A 767 31.93 -54.64 -23.66
CA ALA A 767 33.10 -53.90 -24.12
C ALA A 767 33.59 -54.38 -25.50
N PHE A 768 34.22 -53.46 -26.23
CA PHE A 768 34.84 -53.67 -27.53
C PHE A 768 36.29 -53.19 -27.49
N ARG A 769 37.18 -53.86 -28.22
CA ARG A 769 38.59 -53.48 -28.32
C ARG A 769 38.78 -52.14 -29.06
N ASN A 770 37.84 -51.80 -29.94
CA ASN A 770 38.00 -50.74 -30.93
C ASN A 770 36.68 -49.95 -31.14
N LEU A 771 36.80 -48.71 -31.60
CA LEU A 771 35.67 -47.80 -31.84
C LEU A 771 34.70 -48.39 -32.86
N SER A 772 35.23 -49.02 -33.93
CA SER A 772 34.39 -49.65 -34.96
C SER A 772 33.50 -50.76 -34.42
N GLY A 773 33.91 -51.49 -33.37
CA GLY A 773 33.11 -52.54 -32.75
C GLY A 773 31.91 -51.97 -32.00
N ALA A 774 32.15 -51.01 -31.09
CA ALA A 774 31.08 -50.38 -30.32
C ALA A 774 30.14 -49.55 -31.22
N ALA A 775 30.68 -48.83 -32.21
CA ALA A 775 29.90 -48.02 -33.14
C ALA A 775 29.00 -48.85 -34.08
N ALA A 776 29.27 -50.15 -34.24
CA ALA A 776 28.41 -51.11 -34.92
C ALA A 776 27.36 -51.75 -34.00
N ALA A 777 27.62 -51.83 -32.70
CA ALA A 777 26.71 -52.41 -31.71
C ALA A 777 25.73 -51.39 -31.10
N ALA A 778 26.11 -50.11 -31.01
CA ALA A 778 25.33 -49.08 -30.33
C ALA A 778 23.98 -48.78 -31.02
N THR A 779 22.93 -48.68 -30.21
CA THR A 779 21.54 -48.41 -30.59
C THR A 779 21.00 -47.18 -29.85
N ALA A 780 19.80 -46.71 -30.21
CA ALA A 780 19.21 -45.48 -29.68
C ALA A 780 19.08 -45.49 -28.15
N GLY A 781 19.76 -44.55 -27.47
CA GLY A 781 19.84 -44.44 -26.02
C GLY A 781 21.13 -45.00 -25.42
N ASP A 782 21.87 -45.87 -26.13
CA ASP A 782 23.13 -46.44 -25.61
C ASP A 782 24.22 -45.36 -25.46
N THR A 783 25.04 -45.51 -24.43
CA THR A 783 26.22 -44.67 -24.19
C THR A 783 27.49 -45.46 -24.44
N VAL A 784 28.25 -45.05 -25.46
CA VAL A 784 29.57 -45.56 -25.77
C VAL A 784 30.63 -44.83 -24.93
N LEU A 785 31.18 -45.54 -23.94
CA LEU A 785 32.16 -45.08 -22.96
C LEU A 785 33.58 -45.45 -23.42
N ILE A 786 34.28 -44.48 -24.01
CA ILE A 786 35.62 -44.68 -24.58
C ILE A 786 36.66 -44.45 -23.49
N ARG A 787 37.51 -45.45 -23.24
CA ARG A 787 38.59 -45.37 -22.23
C ARG A 787 39.78 -44.57 -22.73
N GLU A 788 40.68 -44.20 -21.82
CA GLU A 788 41.97 -43.60 -22.14
C GLU A 788 42.76 -44.50 -23.11
N GLY A 789 43.22 -43.90 -24.23
CA GLY A 789 43.93 -44.60 -25.30
C GLY A 789 44.08 -43.78 -26.59
N ASP A 790 45.02 -44.22 -27.43
CA ASP A 790 45.28 -43.68 -28.77
C ASP A 790 44.59 -44.55 -29.84
N TYR A 791 43.48 -44.04 -30.38
CA TYR A 791 42.63 -44.71 -31.36
C TYR A 791 43.01 -44.29 -32.79
N ASN A 792 43.81 -45.11 -33.46
CA ASN A 792 44.20 -44.95 -34.85
C ASN A 792 43.22 -45.68 -35.80
N GLU A 793 41.94 -45.30 -35.70
CA GLU A 793 40.83 -45.81 -36.52
C GLU A 793 39.78 -44.70 -36.73
N GLN A 794 38.77 -44.96 -37.58
CA GLN A 794 37.66 -44.03 -37.78
C GLN A 794 36.50 -44.34 -36.84
N LEU A 795 35.93 -43.33 -36.19
CA LEU A 795 34.62 -43.45 -35.53
C LEU A 795 33.51 -43.31 -36.58
N ILE A 796 32.81 -44.41 -36.87
CA ILE A 796 31.71 -44.45 -37.84
C ILE A 796 30.48 -45.12 -37.19
N PRO A 797 29.58 -44.34 -36.54
CA PRO A 797 28.30 -44.83 -36.01
C PRO A 797 27.48 -45.52 -37.09
N GLN A 798 26.99 -46.74 -36.83
CA GLN A 798 26.18 -47.49 -37.81
C GLN A 798 24.69 -47.19 -37.70
N ASN A 799 24.21 -46.80 -36.52
CA ASN A 799 22.81 -46.48 -36.26
C ASN A 799 22.63 -44.99 -35.90
N SER A 800 21.40 -44.48 -36.08
CA SER A 800 20.95 -43.21 -35.51
C SER A 800 20.35 -43.42 -34.12
N GLY A 801 20.30 -42.37 -33.31
CA GLY A 801 19.42 -42.31 -32.15
C GLY A 801 17.97 -42.05 -32.55
N THR A 802 17.14 -41.70 -31.57
CA THR A 802 15.77 -41.18 -31.77
C THR A 802 15.55 -39.93 -30.91
N PRO A 803 14.51 -39.11 -31.16
CA PRO A 803 14.16 -38.00 -30.28
C PRO A 803 14.07 -38.46 -28.81
N GLY A 804 14.90 -37.86 -27.96
CA GLY A 804 15.03 -38.22 -26.54
C GLY A 804 16.01 -39.36 -26.21
N ASN A 805 16.24 -40.30 -27.13
CA ASN A 805 17.14 -41.45 -26.93
C ASN A 805 18.32 -41.36 -27.91
N TYR A 806 19.25 -40.45 -27.61
CA TYR A 806 20.44 -40.21 -28.42
C TYR A 806 21.47 -41.35 -28.24
N ILE A 807 22.27 -41.66 -29.27
CA ILE A 807 23.47 -42.50 -29.07
C ILE A 807 24.61 -41.58 -28.63
N THR A 808 25.16 -41.81 -27.44
CA THR A 808 26.14 -40.90 -26.82
C THR A 808 27.55 -41.50 -26.87
N TYR A 809 28.44 -40.93 -27.66
CA TYR A 809 29.87 -41.28 -27.68
C TYR A 809 30.64 -40.27 -26.82
N ARG A 810 31.22 -40.75 -25.71
CA ARG A 810 31.96 -39.91 -24.77
C ARG A 810 33.11 -40.64 -24.09
N ASN A 811 34.01 -39.90 -23.46
CA ASN A 811 35.02 -40.50 -22.60
C ASN A 811 34.36 -41.16 -21.37
N TYR A 812 35.00 -42.21 -20.85
CA TYR A 812 34.67 -42.79 -19.56
C TYR A 812 35.14 -41.87 -18.42
N ASP A 813 34.20 -41.44 -17.57
CA ASP A 813 34.46 -40.54 -16.45
C ASP A 813 35.37 -39.34 -16.84
N SER A 814 36.55 -39.23 -16.23
CA SER A 814 37.56 -38.18 -16.40
C SER A 814 38.69 -38.57 -17.36
N GLU A 815 38.67 -39.79 -17.91
CA GLU A 815 39.66 -40.28 -18.87
C GLU A 815 39.65 -39.45 -20.17
N GLN A 816 40.73 -39.54 -20.96
CA GLN A 816 40.90 -38.78 -22.20
C GLN A 816 41.16 -39.72 -23.37
N ALA A 817 40.12 -40.04 -24.14
CA ALA A 817 40.26 -40.80 -25.37
C ALA A 817 40.73 -39.89 -26.51
N ARG A 818 41.77 -40.32 -27.24
CA ARG A 818 42.33 -39.58 -28.37
C ARG A 818 42.18 -40.36 -29.68
N ILE A 819 41.42 -39.82 -30.62
CA ILE A 819 41.39 -40.28 -32.01
C ILE A 819 42.52 -39.57 -32.76
N THR A 820 43.50 -40.32 -33.27
CA THR A 820 44.71 -39.74 -33.86
C THR A 820 45.34 -40.65 -34.91
N GLY A 821 45.90 -40.05 -35.96
CA GLY A 821 46.54 -40.79 -37.05
C GLY A 821 46.53 -40.02 -38.36
N THR A 822 47.72 -39.78 -38.92
CA THR A 822 47.94 -38.97 -40.13
C THR A 822 47.47 -39.62 -41.44
N ASN A 823 46.53 -40.56 -41.38
CA ASN A 823 45.83 -41.14 -42.53
C ASN A 823 44.29 -41.04 -42.37
N LEU A 824 43.79 -40.62 -41.19
CA LEU A 824 42.36 -40.58 -40.88
C LEU A 824 41.69 -39.40 -41.60
N SER A 825 40.86 -39.71 -42.61
CA SER A 825 40.16 -38.71 -43.42
C SER A 825 38.73 -39.16 -43.79
N PRO A 826 37.69 -38.73 -43.05
CA PRO A 826 37.75 -38.06 -41.75
C PRO A 826 38.16 -39.03 -40.62
N ALA A 827 38.42 -38.52 -39.43
CA ALA A 827 38.53 -39.30 -38.21
C ALA A 827 37.15 -39.71 -37.64
N ILE A 828 36.14 -38.85 -37.80
CA ILE A 828 34.74 -39.14 -37.45
C ILE A 828 33.84 -39.01 -38.69
N ASN A 829 32.95 -39.98 -38.94
CA ASN A 829 31.98 -39.91 -40.04
C ASN A 829 30.56 -40.20 -39.53
N ILE A 830 29.72 -39.17 -39.50
CA ILE A 830 28.30 -39.25 -39.09
C ILE A 830 27.33 -39.05 -40.26
N SER A 831 27.78 -39.32 -41.50
CA SER A 831 26.95 -39.12 -42.68
C SER A 831 25.74 -40.07 -42.71
N ASN A 832 24.54 -39.56 -42.98
CA ASN A 832 23.26 -40.28 -42.85
C ASN A 832 22.95 -40.75 -41.42
N ARG A 833 23.32 -39.94 -40.41
CA ARG A 833 23.03 -40.22 -38.99
C ARG A 833 22.34 -39.05 -38.30
N GLU A 834 21.51 -39.40 -37.34
CA GLU A 834 20.72 -38.46 -36.56
C GLU A 834 20.74 -38.80 -35.07
N TYR A 835 20.45 -37.81 -34.23
CA TYR A 835 20.35 -37.94 -32.78
C TYR A 835 21.58 -38.64 -32.15
N LEU A 836 22.77 -38.25 -32.59
CA LEU A 836 24.04 -38.62 -31.94
C LEU A 836 24.49 -37.49 -31.00
N ILE A 837 25.09 -37.86 -29.86
CA ILE A 837 25.89 -36.94 -29.03
C ILE A 837 27.35 -37.37 -29.14
N LEU A 838 28.23 -36.45 -29.52
CA LEU A 838 29.69 -36.60 -29.46
C LEU A 838 30.20 -35.65 -28.37
N GLN A 839 30.73 -36.18 -27.27
CA GLN A 839 31.04 -35.40 -26.07
C GLN A 839 32.43 -35.64 -25.49
N GLY A 840 33.20 -34.57 -25.32
CA GLY A 840 34.51 -34.59 -24.64
C GLY A 840 35.64 -35.32 -25.40
N LEU A 841 35.40 -35.68 -26.67
CA LEU A 841 36.36 -36.45 -27.47
C LEU A 841 37.51 -35.56 -27.93
N ARG A 842 38.74 -36.10 -27.95
CA ARG A 842 39.90 -35.42 -28.54
C ARG A 842 40.24 -36.04 -29.90
N VAL A 843 40.29 -35.21 -30.94
CA VAL A 843 40.65 -35.62 -32.30
C VAL A 843 41.83 -34.76 -32.75
N GLU A 844 43.02 -35.36 -32.89
CA GLU A 844 44.24 -34.59 -33.21
C GLU A 844 45.24 -35.32 -34.11
N ASP A 845 46.01 -34.54 -34.88
CA ASP A 845 47.04 -35.01 -35.82
C ASP A 845 46.47 -35.99 -36.86
N VAL A 846 45.39 -35.54 -37.53
CA VAL A 846 44.63 -36.29 -38.54
C VAL A 846 44.61 -35.56 -39.89
N TYR A 847 44.20 -36.25 -40.96
CA TYR A 847 44.01 -35.61 -42.27
C TYR A 847 42.70 -34.81 -42.35
N ARG A 848 41.65 -35.22 -41.64
CA ARG A 848 40.39 -34.45 -41.52
C ARG A 848 39.66 -34.80 -40.23
N TRP A 849 39.10 -33.82 -39.52
CA TRP A 849 38.37 -34.11 -38.27
C TRP A 849 37.06 -34.87 -38.51
N MET A 850 36.09 -34.27 -39.21
CA MET A 850 34.75 -34.87 -39.36
C MET A 850 34.12 -34.66 -40.74
N TYR A 851 33.30 -35.62 -41.16
CA TYR A 851 32.33 -35.45 -42.25
C TYR A 851 30.91 -35.80 -41.81
N ALA A 852 29.96 -34.95 -42.17
CA ALA A 852 28.55 -35.04 -41.83
C ALA A 852 27.69 -34.67 -43.05
N LEU A 853 27.59 -35.58 -44.02
CA LEU A 853 26.68 -35.45 -45.17
C LEU A 853 25.29 -35.98 -44.80
N ASN A 854 24.23 -35.21 -45.04
CA ASN A 854 22.84 -35.61 -44.76
C ASN A 854 22.69 -36.13 -43.30
N ALA A 855 23.07 -35.28 -42.36
CA ALA A 855 23.13 -35.60 -40.93
C ALA A 855 22.36 -34.54 -40.12
N HIS A 856 21.49 -34.96 -39.21
CA HIS A 856 20.48 -34.08 -38.64
C HIS A 856 20.31 -34.26 -37.12
N HIS A 857 19.96 -33.19 -36.40
CA HIS A 857 19.70 -33.24 -34.94
C HIS A 857 20.85 -33.82 -34.09
N ASN A 858 22.11 -33.79 -34.55
CA ASN A 858 23.27 -34.27 -33.78
C ASN A 858 23.85 -33.16 -32.88
N ILE A 859 24.47 -33.53 -31.76
CA ILE A 859 25.11 -32.61 -30.82
C ILE A 859 26.60 -32.93 -30.72
N LEU A 860 27.46 -31.95 -31.01
CA LEU A 860 28.89 -31.99 -30.75
C LEU A 860 29.19 -31.04 -29.59
N GLN A 861 29.56 -31.57 -28.42
CA GLN A 861 29.83 -30.73 -27.24
C GLN A 861 31.15 -31.02 -26.51
N TYR A 862 31.88 -29.97 -26.11
CA TYR A 862 33.13 -30.06 -25.33
C TYR A 862 34.28 -30.86 -25.97
N ASN A 863 34.23 -31.12 -27.28
CA ASN A 863 35.29 -31.85 -27.98
C ASN A 863 36.49 -30.95 -28.27
N SER A 864 37.66 -31.56 -28.44
CA SER A 864 38.91 -30.89 -28.85
C SER A 864 39.36 -31.38 -30.22
N PHE A 865 39.13 -30.55 -31.24
CA PHE A 865 39.50 -30.80 -32.64
C PHE A 865 40.76 -30.00 -32.97
N LEU A 866 41.92 -30.66 -33.03
CA LEU A 866 43.23 -29.99 -33.14
C LEU A 866 43.99 -30.49 -34.38
N ARG A 867 44.76 -29.61 -35.03
CA ARG A 867 45.81 -29.94 -36.02
C ARG A 867 45.36 -30.92 -37.14
N ALA A 868 44.47 -30.47 -38.03
CA ALA A 868 44.07 -31.25 -39.21
C ALA A 868 44.84 -30.82 -40.47
N ASN A 869 45.68 -31.70 -41.03
CA ASN A 869 46.56 -31.36 -42.15
C ASN A 869 46.64 -32.45 -43.24
N HIS A 870 46.17 -32.16 -44.45
CA HIS A 870 46.19 -33.08 -45.60
C HIS A 870 47.38 -32.86 -46.56
N GLY A 871 48.25 -31.88 -46.32
CA GLY A 871 49.48 -31.63 -47.09
C GLY A 871 49.32 -31.15 -48.55
N SER A 872 48.17 -31.37 -49.19
CA SER A 872 47.92 -31.05 -50.61
C SER A 872 47.11 -29.77 -50.86
N GLY A 873 46.79 -28.99 -49.83
CA GLY A 873 46.21 -27.65 -49.95
C GLY A 873 44.80 -27.53 -50.55
N SER A 874 44.12 -28.65 -50.83
CA SER A 874 42.82 -28.67 -51.53
C SER A 874 41.74 -29.53 -50.86
N ALA A 875 42.03 -30.12 -49.69
CA ALA A 875 41.16 -31.09 -49.03
C ALA A 875 40.46 -30.50 -47.79
N LYS A 876 39.13 -30.62 -47.75
CA LYS A 876 38.25 -30.25 -46.64
C LYS A 876 38.73 -30.92 -45.34
N THR A 877 39.47 -30.20 -44.48
CA THR A 877 40.18 -30.78 -43.32
C THR A 877 39.49 -30.54 -41.97
N GLY A 878 38.67 -29.49 -41.84
CA GLY A 878 37.92 -29.20 -40.62
C GLY A 878 36.69 -30.07 -40.36
N LEU A 879 35.79 -29.56 -39.53
CA LEU A 879 34.42 -30.07 -39.36
C LEU A 879 33.61 -29.70 -40.60
N PHE A 880 33.06 -30.68 -41.31
CA PHE A 880 32.40 -30.42 -42.58
C PHE A 880 31.00 -31.03 -42.64
N PHE A 881 30.00 -30.16 -42.54
CA PHE A 881 28.58 -30.49 -42.68
C PHE A 881 28.13 -30.17 -44.10
N GLN A 882 27.38 -31.08 -44.71
CA GLN A 882 26.77 -30.89 -46.02
C GLN A 882 25.34 -31.43 -46.03
N GLU A 883 24.40 -30.66 -46.57
CA GLU A 883 22.99 -31.09 -46.69
C GLU A 883 22.42 -31.50 -45.31
N ALA A 884 22.82 -30.77 -44.26
CA ALA A 884 22.66 -31.14 -42.84
C ALA A 884 21.85 -30.08 -42.07
N THR A 885 20.99 -30.49 -41.11
CA THR A 885 20.11 -29.54 -40.42
C THR A 885 19.87 -29.82 -38.93
N HIS A 886 19.56 -28.78 -38.16
CA HIS A 886 19.24 -28.84 -36.73
C HIS A 886 20.36 -29.42 -35.83
N ASN A 887 21.60 -29.49 -36.32
CA ASN A 887 22.74 -29.92 -35.51
C ASN A 887 23.19 -28.80 -34.55
N LYS A 888 23.68 -29.16 -33.36
CA LYS A 888 24.25 -28.26 -32.36
C LYS A 888 25.75 -28.50 -32.23
N ILE A 889 26.56 -27.44 -32.33
CA ILE A 889 28.02 -27.47 -32.16
C ILE A 889 28.33 -26.52 -31.00
N LEU A 890 28.56 -27.07 -29.81
CA LEU A 890 28.55 -26.36 -28.53
C LEU A 890 29.89 -26.45 -27.79
N ASN A 891 30.46 -25.33 -27.35
CA ASN A 891 31.59 -25.30 -26.39
C ASN A 891 32.83 -26.15 -26.80
N ASN A 892 33.06 -26.40 -28.09
CA ASN A 892 34.20 -27.18 -28.58
C ASN A 892 35.44 -26.28 -28.76
N THR A 893 36.64 -26.86 -28.63
CA THR A 893 37.89 -26.24 -29.07
C THR A 893 38.22 -26.73 -30.48
N ILE A 894 38.41 -25.81 -31.43
CA ILE A 894 38.57 -26.12 -32.86
C ILE A 894 39.77 -25.32 -33.39
N GLU A 895 40.91 -25.98 -33.55
CA GLU A 895 42.22 -25.32 -33.74
C GLU A 895 43.11 -25.90 -34.86
N ASN A 896 43.65 -25.01 -35.70
CA ASN A 896 44.76 -25.28 -36.64
C ASN A 896 44.41 -26.29 -37.76
N SER A 897 43.36 -25.99 -38.52
CA SER A 897 43.05 -26.67 -39.80
C SER A 897 43.90 -26.15 -40.95
N SER A 898 44.31 -27.05 -41.85
CA SER A 898 44.99 -26.73 -43.11
C SER A 898 44.07 -26.16 -44.21
N GLN A 899 42.75 -26.09 -43.97
CA GLN A 899 41.76 -25.35 -44.75
C GLN A 899 40.79 -24.63 -43.79
N ASP A 900 39.48 -24.86 -43.91
CA ASP A 900 38.45 -24.34 -43.02
C ASP A 900 38.46 -25.08 -41.67
N ASN A 901 38.16 -24.42 -40.54
CA ASN A 901 37.93 -25.11 -39.26
C ASN A 901 36.49 -25.70 -39.20
N LEU A 902 35.48 -24.95 -39.67
CA LEU A 902 34.08 -25.40 -39.83
C LEU A 902 33.52 -25.01 -41.21
N ALA A 903 32.74 -25.89 -41.82
CA ALA A 903 31.97 -25.58 -43.03
C ALA A 903 30.52 -26.11 -42.93
N LEU A 904 29.55 -25.24 -43.21
CA LEU A 904 28.11 -25.53 -43.30
C LEU A 904 27.66 -25.32 -44.76
N ILE A 905 27.55 -26.41 -45.53
CA ILE A 905 27.30 -26.35 -46.98
C ILE A 905 25.91 -26.89 -47.32
N LYS A 906 25.03 -26.07 -47.90
CA LYS A 906 23.59 -26.37 -48.06
C LYS A 906 22.96 -26.90 -46.77
N SER A 907 23.33 -26.30 -45.65
CA SER A 907 23.04 -26.81 -44.31
C SER A 907 22.29 -25.74 -43.54
N ASP A 908 21.14 -26.08 -42.97
CA ASP A 908 20.16 -25.11 -42.49
C ASP A 908 19.82 -25.30 -41.01
N HIS A 909 19.36 -24.26 -40.31
CA HIS A 909 18.89 -24.34 -38.91
C HIS A 909 19.91 -24.95 -37.91
N ASN A 910 21.21 -24.93 -38.20
CA ASN A 910 22.24 -25.44 -37.29
C ASN A 910 22.68 -24.34 -36.29
N LEU A 911 22.99 -24.74 -35.06
CA LEU A 911 23.47 -23.85 -34.00
C LEU A 911 24.96 -24.08 -33.74
N VAL A 912 25.74 -22.99 -33.74
CA VAL A 912 27.18 -22.98 -33.42
C VAL A 912 27.37 -22.00 -32.26
N GLU A 913 27.55 -22.52 -31.03
CA GLU A 913 27.55 -21.71 -29.82
C GLU A 913 28.72 -22.00 -28.85
N GLY A 914 29.31 -20.95 -28.27
CA GLY A 914 30.30 -21.05 -27.18
C GLY A 914 31.64 -21.67 -27.56
N ASN A 915 31.88 -21.99 -28.83
CA ASN A 915 33.10 -22.66 -29.29
C ASN A 915 34.29 -21.70 -29.31
N THR A 916 35.48 -22.25 -29.12
CA THR A 916 36.76 -21.54 -29.30
C THR A 916 37.38 -21.97 -30.63
N PHE A 917 37.41 -21.04 -31.59
CA PHE A 917 37.98 -21.22 -32.92
C PHE A 917 39.31 -20.47 -33.03
N VAL A 918 40.40 -21.21 -33.25
CA VAL A 918 41.76 -20.67 -33.34
C VAL A 918 42.43 -21.14 -34.63
N ARG A 919 43.10 -20.24 -35.36
CA ARG A 919 43.96 -20.53 -36.53
C ARG A 919 43.35 -21.45 -37.60
N ALA A 920 42.96 -20.90 -38.74
CA ALA A 920 42.61 -21.68 -39.92
C ALA A 920 43.40 -21.18 -41.13
N SER A 921 43.93 -22.09 -41.93
CA SER A 921 44.70 -21.73 -43.13
C SER A 921 43.83 -21.16 -44.26
N HIS A 922 42.50 -21.23 -44.15
CA HIS A 922 41.56 -20.52 -45.03
C HIS A 922 40.56 -19.66 -44.23
N THR A 923 39.55 -20.25 -43.58
CA THR A 923 38.61 -19.52 -42.70
C THR A 923 38.25 -20.32 -41.44
N LEU A 924 37.95 -19.65 -40.31
CA LEU A 924 37.52 -20.39 -39.11
C LEU A 924 36.12 -21.00 -39.31
N TRP A 925 35.25 -20.32 -40.05
CA TRP A 925 33.96 -20.86 -40.47
C TRP A 925 33.53 -20.37 -41.85
N VAL A 926 32.71 -21.18 -42.53
CA VAL A 926 32.00 -20.81 -43.76
C VAL A 926 30.57 -21.36 -43.76
N ILE A 927 29.62 -20.51 -44.16
CA ILE A 927 28.28 -20.92 -44.59
C ILE A 927 28.24 -20.78 -46.11
N LYS A 928 27.79 -21.81 -46.84
CA LYS A 928 27.51 -21.70 -48.29
C LYS A 928 26.20 -22.38 -48.66
N CYS A 929 25.29 -21.69 -49.34
CA CYS A 929 23.93 -22.19 -49.64
C CYS A 929 23.09 -22.62 -48.42
N GLY A 930 23.49 -22.28 -47.19
CA GLY A 930 22.80 -22.66 -45.95
C GLY A 930 22.05 -21.49 -45.31
N ASN A 931 20.88 -21.74 -44.73
CA ASN A 931 19.95 -20.72 -44.25
C ASN A 931 19.49 -20.96 -42.79
N PHE A 932 19.02 -19.93 -42.10
CA PHE A 932 18.54 -20.02 -40.69
C PHE A 932 19.55 -20.58 -39.67
N ASN A 933 20.86 -20.65 -40.00
CA ASN A 933 21.87 -21.07 -39.04
C ASN A 933 22.19 -19.93 -38.05
N VAL A 934 22.55 -20.29 -36.83
CA VAL A 934 22.89 -19.35 -35.75
C VAL A 934 24.34 -19.56 -35.34
N ILE A 935 25.19 -18.56 -35.58
CA ILE A 935 26.58 -18.49 -35.10
C ILE A 935 26.60 -17.52 -33.91
N ARG A 936 26.70 -17.99 -32.66
CA ARG A 936 26.64 -17.08 -31.50
C ARG A 936 27.58 -17.36 -30.33
N ASN A 937 27.95 -16.32 -29.61
CA ASN A 937 28.73 -16.43 -28.35
C ASN A 937 30.06 -17.20 -28.50
N ASN A 938 30.59 -17.38 -29.72
CA ASN A 938 31.86 -18.06 -29.98
C ASN A 938 33.04 -17.08 -29.85
N TYR A 939 34.23 -17.61 -29.58
CA TYR A 939 35.50 -16.88 -29.69
C TYR A 939 36.21 -17.24 -30.99
N PHE A 940 36.57 -16.24 -31.78
CA PHE A 940 37.27 -16.39 -33.06
C PHE A 940 38.62 -15.67 -33.05
N TYR A 941 39.71 -16.38 -33.35
CA TYR A 941 41.05 -15.82 -33.54
C TYR A 941 41.73 -16.43 -34.78
N ASN A 942 42.00 -15.61 -35.82
CA ASN A 942 42.78 -16.10 -36.97
C ASN A 942 43.83 -15.09 -37.45
N GLU A 943 45.08 -15.42 -37.15
CA GLU A 943 46.27 -14.68 -37.57
C GLU A 943 46.75 -15.03 -38.99
N ILE A 944 46.12 -15.99 -39.69
CA ILE A 944 46.59 -16.48 -41.01
C ILE A 944 45.84 -15.84 -42.17
N GLN A 945 44.51 -15.99 -42.24
CA GLN A 945 43.70 -15.46 -43.35
C GLN A 945 42.34 -14.92 -42.88
N LYS A 946 41.24 -15.68 -42.99
CA LYS A 946 39.87 -15.18 -42.74
C LYS A 946 39.29 -15.70 -41.41
N ILE A 947 38.32 -14.99 -40.84
CA ILE A 947 37.55 -15.50 -39.68
C ILE A 947 36.28 -16.22 -40.14
N GLY A 948 35.43 -15.57 -40.92
CA GLY A 948 34.11 -16.09 -41.29
C GLY A 948 33.73 -15.69 -42.71
N GLU A 949 32.97 -16.56 -43.39
CA GLU A 949 32.46 -16.32 -44.74
C GLU A 949 31.01 -16.78 -44.88
N ILE A 950 30.20 -16.04 -45.65
CA ILE A 950 28.86 -16.43 -46.08
C ILE A 950 28.79 -16.28 -47.59
N TYR A 951 28.48 -17.37 -48.29
CA TYR A 951 28.36 -17.44 -49.74
C TYR A 951 26.96 -17.91 -50.16
N ASP A 952 26.29 -17.16 -51.03
CA ASP A 952 25.08 -17.67 -51.67
C ASP A 952 25.42 -18.75 -52.74
N CYS A 953 24.42 -19.20 -53.51
CA CYS A 953 24.56 -20.34 -54.40
C CYS A 953 25.18 -19.97 -55.77
N ASP A 954 26.49 -19.71 -55.75
CA ASP A 954 27.27 -19.47 -56.96
C ASP A 954 27.12 -20.60 -57.99
N ASN A 955 26.71 -20.23 -59.20
CA ASN A 955 26.89 -21.05 -60.40
C ASN A 955 27.33 -20.20 -61.62
N VAL A 956 27.96 -19.06 -61.35
CA VAL A 956 28.48 -18.08 -62.34
C VAL A 956 29.83 -17.50 -61.88
N GLY A 957 30.65 -17.08 -62.84
CA GLY A 957 31.91 -16.38 -62.60
C GLY A 957 31.74 -14.87 -62.44
N PHE A 958 32.85 -14.17 -62.21
CA PHE A 958 32.95 -12.78 -61.70
C PHE A 958 32.24 -11.64 -62.48
N ASP A 959 31.62 -11.87 -63.64
CA ASP A 959 31.04 -10.82 -64.50
C ASP A 959 29.72 -11.28 -65.18
N HIS A 960 28.62 -11.48 -64.44
CA HIS A 960 27.26 -11.60 -65.03
C HIS A 960 26.15 -11.18 -64.05
N GLU A 961 24.93 -10.93 -64.58
CA GLU A 961 23.80 -10.38 -63.82
C GLU A 961 23.27 -11.32 -62.72
N PHE A 962 22.92 -10.74 -61.57
CA PHE A 962 22.37 -11.45 -60.42
C PHE A 962 20.92 -11.91 -60.66
N THR A 963 20.73 -13.13 -61.16
CA THR A 963 19.46 -13.84 -60.94
C THR A 963 19.35 -14.17 -59.45
N LEU A 964 18.45 -13.47 -58.75
CA LEU A 964 18.26 -13.60 -57.30
C LEU A 964 18.18 -15.05 -56.84
N HIS A 965 19.12 -15.42 -55.98
CA HIS A 965 19.05 -16.59 -55.11
C HIS A 965 19.06 -16.05 -53.67
N ASP A 966 18.16 -16.59 -52.84
CA ASP A 966 17.81 -16.06 -51.50
C ASP A 966 18.25 -17.08 -50.41
N ALA A 967 19.24 -17.91 -50.73
CA ALA A 967 19.53 -19.18 -50.07
C ALA A 967 20.34 -19.05 -48.76
N THR A 968 20.94 -17.88 -48.49
CA THR A 968 21.76 -17.63 -47.29
C THR A 968 21.32 -16.43 -46.45
N LYS A 969 20.11 -15.93 -46.67
CA LYS A 969 19.62 -14.64 -46.18
C LYS A 969 19.30 -14.53 -44.69
N TYR A 970 18.84 -15.61 -44.07
CA TYR A 970 18.27 -15.59 -42.70
C TYR A 970 19.21 -16.21 -41.66
N ASN A 971 20.52 -16.25 -41.93
CA ASN A 971 21.51 -16.66 -40.93
C ASN A 971 21.74 -15.55 -39.90
N LEU A 972 21.86 -15.92 -38.62
CA LEU A 972 22.08 -15.01 -37.50
C LEU A 972 23.52 -15.13 -36.98
N VAL A 973 24.18 -13.99 -36.77
CA VAL A 973 25.54 -13.92 -36.20
C VAL A 973 25.55 -12.89 -35.07
N GLU A 974 25.50 -13.35 -33.81
CA GLU A 974 25.28 -12.51 -32.62
C GLU A 974 26.26 -12.84 -31.47
N GLY A 975 26.60 -11.87 -30.60
CA GLY A 975 27.37 -12.11 -29.36
C GLY A 975 28.80 -12.67 -29.48
N ASN A 976 29.30 -12.97 -30.69
CA ASN A 976 30.63 -13.56 -30.89
C ASN A 976 31.77 -12.55 -30.65
N THR A 977 32.90 -13.04 -30.13
CA THR A 977 34.14 -12.27 -29.97
C THR A 977 35.08 -12.50 -31.15
N PHE A 978 35.44 -11.43 -31.87
CA PHE A 978 36.33 -11.44 -33.04
C PHE A 978 37.71 -10.89 -32.68
N ALA A 979 38.59 -11.75 -32.16
CA ALA A 979 39.93 -11.38 -31.73
C ALA A 979 40.94 -11.45 -32.89
N ARG A 980 41.19 -10.30 -33.53
CA ARG A 980 42.32 -10.04 -34.46
C ARG A 980 42.37 -10.87 -35.76
N THR A 981 42.38 -10.16 -36.89
CA THR A 981 43.02 -10.62 -38.13
C THR A 981 44.44 -10.02 -38.25
N SER A 982 45.30 -10.65 -39.04
CA SER A 982 46.63 -10.11 -39.41
C SER A 982 46.61 -9.26 -40.70
N TYR A 983 45.44 -9.18 -41.34
CA TYR A 983 45.13 -8.53 -42.60
C TYR A 983 43.82 -7.74 -42.47
#